data_AF-A0A662UAD1-F1
#
_entry.id   AF-A0A662UAD1-F1
#
_cell.length_a   1.000
_cell.length_b   1.000
_cell.length_c   1.000
_cell.angle_alpha   90.00
_cell.angle_beta   90.00
_cell.angle_gamma   90.00
#
_symmetry.space_group_name_H-M   'P 1'
#
loop_
_entity.id
_entity.type
_entity.pdbx_description
1 polymer ?
#
loop_
_entity_poly.entity_id
_entity_poly.type
_entity_poly.pdbx_seq_one_letter_code
_entity_poly.pdbx_strand_id
1 'polypeptide(L)'
;MKTKLPIVKQDLVKTHHHLISKEERKEIEKLAKEGLIRIVVSPRTLTQGIDIGTVIRIVHYGLPADVREFRQREGRKGRRIYLPFTETIIIPVSTWDRKLIEAGINTFRKWLDLPLENVFFNPKNNYVLMFKGLFKVKLNITPSDRELKLLRKLRLIEKEKTLFGERYVLSSEGLKVWNNLGFYEYGPPYGIKRVLIEKSGQQRLLEEVSRRDFIEKLQPGCIDPTSDSVVTSIKGRRIILEKDLSVALEEDKAIRDAYEEYYYIKSAKWMEKPDLKSDYISGKLSSQVELNVITPSKGFGRLIEIPETIYWVIESRNPKVVRSRGEYRLVYDVEKVRLETKPYGKYVDYTYGYLYELDPKEDTESLKVGLAFLMVILRLSKYRLPLRSILYYVSPIEYPVKVMALWEPEPAGIIKSIDWKYVEEFMETYEPDNLTEVLMWAVDYTAVQTMILRDMSWEEAKYYAEKALEYIEEKVKIKIKGIGEVKVPKPSRKYKTLSVDITKAELGDKNIYAIALYDGENIDAYSFSLSRELLRKPSELTILADKLSEYLKDNFTLIHYGRDRELLDLRSLSTLIKLVLEKFAEENNIVDVYEEFKKKIGVEYAPLERAEEELGINVNRIVGFKKLREEYSKSLRRGYSAGLENALKEYVIANAKTTYFLYLIITHISKA
;
A
#
# COMPACT_ATOMS: atom_id res chain seq x y z
N MET A 1 -16.96 -1.19 -30.09
CA MET A 1 -16.26 -1.35 -31.39
C MET A 1 -17.09 -2.15 -32.40
N LYS A 2 -17.64 -3.32 -32.03
CA LYS A 2 -18.49 -4.17 -32.90
C LYS A 2 -19.64 -3.39 -33.56
N THR A 3 -20.37 -2.58 -32.81
CA THR A 3 -21.51 -1.78 -33.29
C THR A 3 -21.16 -0.67 -34.29
N LYS A 4 -19.88 -0.28 -34.39
CA LYS A 4 -19.42 0.71 -35.38
C LYS A 4 -19.00 0.07 -36.71
N LEU A 5 -18.93 -1.26 -36.79
CA LEU A 5 -18.60 -1.98 -38.02
C LEU A 5 -19.88 -2.22 -38.84
N PRO A 6 -19.78 -2.29 -40.19
CA PRO A 6 -20.87 -2.77 -41.02
C PRO A 6 -21.38 -4.12 -40.51
N ILE A 7 -22.70 -4.34 -40.51
CA ILE A 7 -23.36 -5.54 -39.93
C ILE A 7 -22.64 -6.84 -40.35
N VAL A 8 -22.32 -6.95 -41.64
CA VAL A 8 -21.63 -8.10 -42.25
C VAL A 8 -20.23 -8.39 -41.69
N LYS A 9 -19.58 -7.39 -41.08
CA LYS A 9 -18.23 -7.49 -40.48
C LYS A 9 -18.27 -7.65 -38.96
N GLN A 10 -19.43 -7.49 -38.33
CA GLN A 10 -19.54 -7.53 -36.87
C GLN A 10 -19.19 -8.92 -36.31
N ASP A 11 -19.56 -10.00 -37.00
CA ASP A 11 -19.29 -11.37 -36.55
C ASP A 11 -17.85 -11.83 -36.77
N LEU A 12 -17.07 -11.06 -37.52
CA LEU A 12 -15.63 -11.27 -37.67
C LEU A 12 -14.82 -10.84 -36.44
N VAL A 13 -15.47 -10.17 -35.47
CA VAL A 13 -14.84 -9.66 -34.24
C VAL A 13 -15.52 -10.26 -33.02
N LYS A 14 -14.73 -10.95 -32.20
CA LYS A 14 -15.20 -11.57 -30.95
C LYS A 14 -14.31 -11.19 -29.77
N THR A 15 -14.90 -11.12 -28.59
CA THR A 15 -14.16 -10.99 -27.33
C THR A 15 -13.89 -12.39 -26.78
N HIS A 16 -12.78 -12.57 -26.07
CA HIS A 16 -12.44 -13.83 -25.42
C HIS A 16 -11.82 -13.54 -24.04
N HIS A 17 -12.62 -13.67 -22.98
CA HIS A 17 -12.19 -13.48 -21.57
C HIS A 17 -12.81 -14.54 -20.67
N HIS A 18 -12.44 -14.59 -19.39
CA HIS A 18 -12.81 -15.69 -18.49
C HIS A 18 -14.32 -15.69 -18.17
N LEU A 19 -14.88 -14.54 -17.80
CA LEU A 19 -15.70 -13.63 -18.62
C LEU A 19 -16.79 -14.14 -19.60
N ILE A 20 -16.52 -15.20 -20.35
CA ILE A 20 -17.41 -15.67 -21.41
C ILE A 20 -17.66 -17.15 -21.15
N SER A 21 -18.91 -17.59 -21.43
CA SER A 21 -19.33 -18.97 -21.24
C SER A 21 -18.36 -19.94 -21.91
N LYS A 22 -18.18 -21.12 -21.29
CA LYS A 22 -17.21 -22.11 -21.77
C LYS A 22 -17.55 -22.60 -23.18
N GLU A 23 -18.84 -22.73 -23.47
CA GLU A 23 -19.38 -23.13 -24.76
C GLU A 23 -19.05 -22.08 -25.83
N GLU A 24 -19.33 -20.81 -25.55
CA GLU A 24 -19.03 -19.71 -26.48
C GLU A 24 -17.52 -19.53 -26.70
N ARG A 25 -16.69 -19.68 -25.66
CA ARG A 25 -15.23 -19.66 -25.82
C ARG A 25 -14.73 -20.74 -26.76
N LYS A 26 -15.21 -21.99 -26.61
CA LYS A 26 -14.85 -23.10 -27.51
C LYS A 26 -15.29 -22.83 -28.95
N GLU A 27 -16.47 -22.25 -29.14
CA GLU A 27 -16.96 -21.87 -30.46
C GLU A 27 -16.07 -20.79 -31.09
N ILE A 28 -15.73 -19.74 -30.33
CA ILE A 28 -14.81 -18.68 -30.77
C ILE A 28 -13.44 -19.25 -31.13
N GLU A 29 -12.89 -20.16 -30.32
CA GLU A 29 -11.61 -20.83 -30.60
C GLU A 29 -11.66 -21.63 -31.91
N LYS A 30 -12.74 -22.39 -32.13
CA LYS A 30 -12.96 -23.16 -33.37
C LYS A 30 -13.05 -22.24 -34.59
N LEU A 31 -13.93 -21.23 -34.53
CA LEU A 31 -14.16 -20.29 -35.63
C LEU A 31 -12.92 -19.43 -35.93
N ALA A 32 -12.12 -19.09 -34.92
CA ALA A 32 -10.84 -18.41 -35.10
C ALA A 32 -9.80 -19.31 -35.79
N LYS A 33 -9.74 -20.59 -35.42
CA LYS A 33 -8.85 -21.58 -36.05
C LYS A 33 -9.21 -21.84 -37.52
N GLU A 34 -10.50 -21.84 -37.84
CA GLU A 34 -11.03 -21.94 -39.21
C GLU A 34 -10.87 -20.64 -40.02
N GLY A 35 -10.42 -19.55 -39.39
CA GLY A 35 -10.22 -18.25 -40.05
C GLY A 35 -11.50 -17.45 -40.32
N LEU A 36 -12.62 -17.90 -39.76
CA LEU A 36 -13.93 -17.25 -39.86
C LEU A 36 -14.02 -16.02 -38.94
N ILE A 37 -13.30 -16.03 -37.82
CA ILE A 37 -13.07 -14.84 -37.00
C ILE A 37 -11.76 -14.18 -37.40
N ARG A 38 -11.79 -12.87 -37.66
CA ARG A 38 -10.62 -12.09 -38.08
C ARG A 38 -9.93 -11.36 -36.94
N ILE A 39 -10.68 -10.98 -35.90
CA ILE A 39 -10.16 -10.25 -34.75
C ILE A 39 -10.70 -10.90 -33.47
N VAL A 40 -9.79 -11.25 -32.57
CA VAL A 40 -10.15 -11.69 -31.22
C VAL A 40 -9.53 -10.73 -30.21
N VAL A 41 -10.36 -10.13 -29.36
CA VAL A 41 -9.93 -9.25 -28.29
C VAL A 41 -9.89 -10.06 -26.99
N SER A 42 -8.72 -10.26 -26.41
CA SER A 42 -8.55 -11.05 -25.19
C SER A 42 -7.60 -10.38 -24.19
N PRO A 43 -7.97 -10.25 -22.91
CA PRO A 43 -7.11 -9.65 -21.89
C PRO A 43 -5.95 -10.58 -21.49
N ARG A 44 -6.24 -11.85 -21.17
CA ARG A 44 -5.25 -12.87 -20.74
C ARG A 44 -5.61 -14.31 -21.08
N THR A 45 -6.87 -14.64 -21.38
CA THR A 45 -7.27 -16.05 -21.51
C THR A 45 -6.69 -16.77 -22.72
N LEU A 46 -6.35 -16.03 -23.79
CA LEU A 46 -5.67 -16.60 -24.95
C LEU A 46 -4.14 -16.66 -24.82
N THR A 47 -3.55 -16.11 -23.75
CA THR A 47 -2.08 -16.11 -23.58
C THR A 47 -1.53 -17.45 -23.10
N GLN A 48 -2.38 -18.42 -22.70
CA GLN A 48 -1.99 -19.76 -22.28
C GLN A 48 -2.46 -20.83 -23.27
N GLY A 49 -1.53 -21.68 -23.74
CA GLY A 49 -1.81 -22.98 -24.38
C GLY A 49 -2.55 -23.06 -25.73
N ILE A 50 -3.44 -22.11 -26.07
CA ILE A 50 -4.38 -22.27 -27.20
C ILE A 50 -3.69 -22.01 -28.55
N ASP A 51 -3.77 -22.98 -29.46
CA ASP A 51 -3.24 -22.87 -30.82
C ASP A 51 -4.33 -22.49 -31.83
N ILE A 52 -4.42 -21.20 -32.13
CA ILE A 52 -5.30 -20.65 -33.18
C ILE A 52 -4.64 -20.83 -34.57
N GLY A 53 -3.31 -21.00 -34.63
CA GLY A 53 -2.54 -21.37 -35.84
C GLY A 53 -2.39 -20.30 -36.92
N THR A 54 -3.40 -19.46 -37.17
CA THR A 54 -3.47 -18.54 -38.32
C THR A 54 -3.17 -17.08 -37.99
N VAL A 55 -2.80 -16.78 -36.75
CA VAL A 55 -2.59 -15.40 -36.30
C VAL A 55 -1.30 -14.84 -36.89
N ILE A 56 -1.41 -13.74 -37.66
CA ILE A 56 -0.27 -13.01 -38.24
C ILE A 56 0.07 -11.73 -37.47
N ARG A 57 -0.91 -11.15 -36.74
CA ARG A 57 -0.76 -9.85 -36.09
C ARG A 57 -1.20 -9.92 -34.64
N ILE A 58 -0.39 -9.35 -33.75
CA ILE A 58 -0.78 -9.08 -32.36
C ILE A 58 -0.84 -7.57 -32.17
N VAL A 59 -1.93 -7.11 -31.56
CA VAL A 59 -2.11 -5.72 -31.16
C VAL A 59 -2.07 -5.66 -29.64
N HIS A 60 -1.02 -5.06 -29.07
CA HIS A 60 -0.93 -4.79 -27.64
C HIS A 60 -1.67 -3.49 -27.35
N TYR A 61 -2.82 -3.60 -26.70
CA TYR A 61 -3.50 -2.46 -26.10
C TYR A 61 -2.98 -2.29 -24.67
N GLY A 62 -1.93 -1.47 -24.53
CA GLY A 62 -1.06 -1.45 -23.38
C GLY A 62 -0.05 -2.60 -23.36
N LEU A 63 1.15 -2.30 -22.89
CA LEU A 63 2.16 -3.32 -22.68
C LEU A 63 1.94 -4.02 -21.32
N PRO A 64 2.29 -5.30 -21.17
CA PRO A 64 2.42 -5.90 -19.86
C PRO A 64 3.74 -5.45 -19.22
N ALA A 65 3.76 -5.24 -17.90
CA ALA A 65 4.97 -4.83 -17.19
C ALA A 65 6.09 -5.89 -17.26
N ASP A 66 5.69 -7.17 -17.30
CA ASP A 66 6.59 -8.32 -17.35
C ASP A 66 6.84 -8.78 -18.80
N VAL A 67 8.11 -8.98 -19.13
CA VAL A 67 8.61 -9.43 -20.44
C VAL A 67 8.14 -10.85 -20.74
N ARG A 68 8.01 -11.73 -19.74
CA ARG A 68 7.41 -13.06 -19.95
C ARG A 68 5.99 -12.98 -20.47
N GLU A 69 5.16 -12.08 -19.92
CA GLU A 69 3.79 -11.90 -20.41
C GLU A 69 3.80 -11.33 -21.85
N PHE A 70 4.69 -10.40 -22.16
CA PHE A 70 4.89 -9.89 -23.52
C PHE A 70 5.26 -11.02 -24.50
N ARG A 71 6.28 -11.83 -24.19
CA ARG A 71 6.71 -12.94 -25.05
C ARG A 71 5.63 -14.01 -25.20
N GLN A 72 4.82 -14.27 -24.18
CA GLN A 72 3.68 -15.18 -24.28
C GLN A 72 2.58 -14.67 -25.21
N ARG A 73 2.32 -13.36 -25.22
CA ARG A 73 1.40 -12.70 -26.17
C ARG A 73 1.95 -12.78 -27.60
N GLU A 74 3.23 -12.45 -27.79
CA GLU A 74 3.87 -12.52 -29.12
C GLU A 74 3.97 -13.96 -29.66
N GLY A 75 4.15 -14.96 -28.80
CA GLY A 75 4.16 -16.38 -29.18
C GLY A 75 2.81 -16.91 -29.69
N ARG A 76 1.78 -16.07 -29.81
CA ARG A 76 0.47 -16.40 -30.39
C ARG A 76 0.42 -16.21 -31.90
N LYS A 77 1.28 -15.37 -32.47
CA LYS A 77 1.40 -15.19 -33.92
C LYS A 77 2.54 -16.03 -34.51
N GLY A 78 2.51 -16.27 -35.82
CA GLY A 78 3.64 -16.86 -36.54
C GLY A 78 3.88 -18.35 -36.28
N ARG A 79 2.85 -19.11 -35.87
CA ARG A 79 2.98 -20.55 -35.52
C ARG A 79 3.01 -21.50 -36.72
N ARG A 80 2.99 -20.98 -37.94
CA ARG A 80 2.93 -21.76 -39.18
C ARG A 80 3.88 -21.15 -40.20
N ILE A 81 4.69 -22.01 -40.82
CA ILE A 81 5.76 -21.60 -41.76
C ILE A 81 5.19 -20.95 -43.02
N TYR A 82 3.97 -21.33 -43.43
CA TYR A 82 3.31 -20.76 -44.61
C TYR A 82 2.77 -19.34 -44.40
N LEU A 83 2.84 -18.77 -43.19
CA LEU A 83 2.38 -17.41 -42.95
C LEU A 83 3.40 -16.42 -43.55
N PRO A 84 2.97 -15.50 -44.44
CA PRO A 84 3.89 -14.68 -45.23
C PRO A 84 4.64 -13.63 -44.39
N PHE A 85 4.03 -13.16 -43.30
CA PHE A 85 4.65 -12.20 -42.38
C PHE A 85 4.03 -12.30 -41.00
N THR A 86 4.70 -11.68 -40.03
CA THR A 86 4.10 -11.39 -38.73
C THR A 86 4.28 -9.93 -38.38
N GLU A 87 3.36 -9.37 -37.59
CA GLU A 87 3.38 -7.96 -37.24
C GLU A 87 3.00 -7.76 -35.77
N THR A 88 3.60 -6.77 -35.13
CA THR A 88 3.25 -6.31 -33.78
C THR A 88 2.83 -4.87 -33.88
N ILE A 89 1.65 -4.55 -33.36
CA ILE A 89 1.21 -3.17 -33.16
C ILE A 89 1.14 -2.93 -31.67
N ILE A 90 1.75 -1.83 -31.20
CA ILE A 90 1.72 -1.44 -29.79
C ILE A 90 0.97 -0.12 -29.72
N ILE A 91 -0.09 -0.09 -28.91
CA ILE A 91 -0.87 1.09 -28.59
C ILE A 91 -0.64 1.35 -27.10
N PRO A 92 0.19 2.32 -26.71
CA PRO A 92 0.45 2.61 -25.31
C PRO A 92 -0.77 3.26 -24.67
N VAL A 93 -1.18 2.77 -23.51
CA VAL A 93 -2.39 3.21 -22.80
C VAL A 93 -2.12 3.61 -21.36
N SER A 94 -1.04 3.10 -20.77
CA SER A 94 -0.66 3.37 -19.40
C SER A 94 0.51 4.36 -19.35
N THR A 95 0.74 4.97 -18.19
CA THR A 95 1.81 5.96 -18.05
C THR A 95 3.18 5.34 -18.33
N TRP A 96 3.46 4.14 -17.79
CA TRP A 96 4.76 3.50 -17.96
C TRP A 96 5.05 3.03 -19.39
N ASP A 97 4.05 2.53 -20.13
CA ASP A 97 4.27 2.08 -21.50
C ASP A 97 4.45 3.26 -22.47
N ARG A 98 3.78 4.39 -22.23
CA ARG A 98 4.07 5.65 -22.93
C ARG A 98 5.50 6.11 -22.64
N LYS A 99 5.93 6.06 -21.37
CA LYS A 99 7.31 6.42 -20.98
C LYS A 99 8.35 5.52 -21.62
N LEU A 100 8.07 4.23 -21.78
CA LEU A 100 8.96 3.32 -22.50
C LEU A 100 9.14 3.74 -23.97
N ILE A 101 8.06 4.14 -24.64
CA ILE A 101 8.11 4.61 -26.04
C ILE A 101 8.77 5.98 -26.16
N GLU A 102 8.46 6.92 -25.24
CA GLU A 102 9.10 8.24 -25.16
C GLU A 102 10.61 8.14 -24.94
N ALA A 103 11.07 7.16 -24.15
CA ALA A 103 12.48 6.89 -23.92
C ALA A 103 13.24 6.35 -25.17
N GLY A 104 12.53 6.11 -26.27
CA GLY A 104 13.10 5.78 -27.57
C GLY A 104 13.33 4.28 -27.83
N ILE A 105 13.59 3.95 -29.09
CA ILE A 105 13.68 2.57 -29.59
C ILE A 105 14.80 1.74 -28.91
N ASN A 106 15.89 2.38 -28.49
CA ASN A 106 17.00 1.71 -27.82
C ASN A 106 16.58 1.20 -26.44
N THR A 107 15.86 2.02 -25.67
CA THR A 107 15.30 1.63 -24.36
C THR A 107 14.26 0.53 -24.52
N PHE A 108 13.41 0.63 -25.55
CA PHE A 108 12.43 -0.41 -25.88
C PHE A 108 13.10 -1.76 -26.20
N ARG A 109 14.18 -1.76 -27.00
CA ARG A 109 14.97 -2.98 -27.28
C ARG A 109 15.60 -3.55 -26.02
N LYS A 110 16.23 -2.71 -25.18
CA LYS A 110 16.77 -3.14 -23.88
C LYS A 110 15.71 -3.82 -23.02
N TRP A 111 14.49 -3.27 -22.96
CA TRP A 111 13.38 -3.89 -22.23
C TRP A 111 13.00 -5.28 -22.78
N LEU A 112 12.93 -5.43 -24.11
CA LEU A 112 12.66 -6.73 -24.75
C LEU A 112 13.75 -7.79 -24.50
N ASP A 113 14.99 -7.33 -24.40
CA ASP A 113 16.17 -8.15 -24.20
C ASP A 113 16.43 -8.49 -22.72
N LEU A 114 15.69 -7.88 -21.78
CA LEU A 114 15.74 -8.26 -20.38
C LEU A 114 15.51 -9.77 -20.23
N PRO A 115 16.24 -10.42 -19.31
CA PRO A 115 16.00 -11.81 -19.02
C PRO A 115 14.57 -11.98 -18.51
N LEU A 116 13.98 -13.13 -18.88
CA LEU A 116 12.68 -13.52 -18.36
C LEU A 116 12.74 -13.58 -16.84
N GLU A 117 11.62 -13.19 -16.24
CA GLU A 117 11.39 -13.28 -14.81
C GLU A 117 11.63 -14.71 -14.35
N ASN A 118 11.97 -14.91 -13.08
CA ASN A 118 12.04 -16.24 -12.48
C ASN A 118 10.67 -16.69 -11.95
N VAL A 119 10.46 -17.99 -11.80
CA VAL A 119 9.30 -18.55 -11.07
C VAL A 119 9.79 -18.97 -9.69
N PHE A 120 9.25 -18.35 -8.65
CA PHE A 120 9.60 -18.68 -7.28
C PHE A 120 8.71 -19.81 -6.78
N PHE A 121 9.32 -20.95 -6.45
CA PHE A 121 8.62 -22.13 -5.96
C PHE A 121 9.25 -22.60 -4.64
N ASN A 122 8.49 -22.53 -3.56
CA ASN A 122 8.94 -22.93 -2.22
C ASN A 122 7.93 -23.91 -1.58
N PRO A 123 8.10 -25.23 -1.79
CA PRO A 123 7.20 -26.23 -1.20
C PRO A 123 7.27 -26.32 0.33
N LYS A 124 8.25 -25.66 0.96
CA LYS A 124 8.44 -25.63 2.42
C LYS A 124 7.90 -24.33 3.05
N ASN A 125 7.15 -23.53 2.30
CA ASN A 125 6.57 -22.30 2.84
C ASN A 125 5.49 -22.59 3.89
N ASN A 126 5.16 -21.57 4.67
CA ASN A 126 4.23 -21.65 5.79
C ASN A 126 2.77 -21.78 5.34
N TYR A 127 2.43 -21.36 4.12
CA TYR A 127 1.10 -21.58 3.57
C TYR A 127 0.83 -23.07 3.35
N VAL A 128 1.77 -23.76 2.69
CA VAL A 128 1.74 -25.21 2.51
C VAL A 128 1.78 -25.94 3.85
N LEU A 129 2.59 -25.46 4.81
CA LEU A 129 2.64 -26.02 6.16
C LEU A 129 1.31 -25.87 6.90
N MET A 130 0.66 -24.70 6.78
CA MET A 130 -0.66 -24.44 7.36
C MET A 130 -1.71 -25.39 6.75
N PHE A 131 -1.75 -25.51 5.41
CA PHE A 131 -2.65 -26.44 4.72
C PHE A 131 -2.45 -27.88 5.20
N LYS A 132 -1.21 -28.38 5.22
CA LYS A 132 -0.89 -29.74 5.68
C LYS A 132 -1.30 -29.96 7.14
N GLY A 133 -1.04 -28.98 8.01
CA GLY A 133 -1.44 -29.01 9.40
C GLY A 133 -2.96 -29.09 9.57
N LEU A 134 -3.71 -28.21 8.90
CA LEU A 134 -5.18 -28.21 8.94
C LEU A 134 -5.76 -29.53 8.42
N PHE A 135 -5.23 -30.03 7.30
CA PHE A 135 -5.63 -31.29 6.70
C PHE A 135 -5.42 -32.47 7.67
N LYS A 136 -4.26 -32.55 8.31
CA LYS A 136 -3.96 -33.59 9.31
C LYS A 136 -4.91 -33.52 10.50
N VAL A 137 -5.13 -32.34 11.08
CA VAL A 137 -6.09 -32.16 12.18
C VAL A 137 -7.50 -32.57 11.76
N LYS A 138 -7.94 -32.21 10.55
CA LYS A 138 -9.25 -32.58 10.02
C LYS A 138 -9.43 -34.09 9.86
N LEU A 139 -8.36 -34.81 9.54
CA LEU A 139 -8.33 -36.28 9.42
C LEU A 139 -7.98 -37.01 10.72
N ASN A 140 -7.86 -36.31 11.86
CA ASN A 140 -7.37 -36.87 13.13
C ASN A 140 -5.97 -37.49 13.05
N ILE A 141 -5.11 -36.99 12.15
CA ILE A 141 -3.69 -37.34 12.05
C ILE A 141 -2.89 -36.36 12.90
N THR A 142 -1.91 -36.86 13.66
CA THR A 142 -1.02 -36.03 14.49
C THR A 142 -0.16 -35.11 13.61
N PRO A 143 -0.29 -33.77 13.73
CA PRO A 143 0.59 -32.85 13.02
C PRO A 143 1.99 -32.84 13.65
N SER A 144 2.99 -32.51 12.85
CA SER A 144 4.36 -32.27 13.31
C SER A 144 4.45 -31.05 14.23
N ASP A 145 5.51 -30.96 15.04
CA ASP A 145 5.74 -29.82 15.94
C ASP A 145 5.76 -28.47 15.22
N ARG A 146 6.30 -28.44 14.00
CA ARG A 146 6.32 -27.23 13.16
C ARG A 146 4.92 -26.81 12.73
N GLU A 147 4.09 -27.78 12.32
CA GLU A 147 2.69 -27.54 11.97
C GLU A 147 1.89 -27.06 13.20
N LEU A 148 2.02 -27.74 14.35
CA LEU A 148 1.36 -27.35 15.60
C LEU A 148 1.76 -25.94 16.05
N LYS A 149 3.06 -25.60 16.02
CA LYS A 149 3.56 -24.28 16.39
C LYS A 149 2.94 -23.20 15.50
N LEU A 150 2.86 -23.43 14.19
CA LEU A 150 2.25 -22.49 13.25
C LEU A 150 0.74 -22.34 13.48
N LEU A 151 0.00 -23.45 13.58
CA LEU A 151 -1.45 -23.42 13.78
C LEU A 151 -1.84 -22.76 15.11
N ARG A 152 -1.06 -22.97 16.18
CA ARG A 152 -1.23 -22.25 17.46
C ARG A 152 -0.94 -20.77 17.33
N LYS A 153 0.15 -20.38 16.65
CA LYS A 153 0.47 -18.97 16.38
C LYS A 153 -0.69 -18.27 15.67
N LEU A 154 -1.32 -18.96 14.72
CA LEU A 154 -2.47 -18.45 13.95
C LEU A 154 -3.83 -18.67 14.64
N ARG A 155 -3.86 -19.29 15.83
CA ARG A 155 -5.08 -19.61 16.60
C ARG A 155 -6.10 -20.46 15.81
N LEU A 156 -5.61 -21.36 14.96
CA LEU A 156 -6.44 -22.21 14.08
C LEU A 156 -6.81 -23.57 14.70
N ILE A 157 -6.26 -23.90 15.86
CA ILE A 157 -6.52 -25.16 16.56
C ILE A 157 -6.76 -24.89 18.04
N GLU A 158 -7.51 -25.80 18.65
CA GLU A 158 -7.78 -25.85 20.08
C GLU A 158 -7.66 -27.30 20.57
N LYS A 159 -7.58 -27.47 21.89
CA LYS A 159 -7.52 -28.80 22.51
C LYS A 159 -8.92 -29.21 22.95
N GLU A 160 -9.30 -30.43 22.59
CA GLU A 160 -10.53 -31.06 23.03
C GLU A 160 -10.18 -32.26 23.93
N LYS A 161 -10.82 -32.35 25.10
CA LYS A 161 -10.72 -33.51 25.97
C LYS A 161 -11.71 -34.57 25.52
N THR A 162 -11.22 -35.77 25.27
CA THR A 162 -12.01 -36.95 24.91
C THR A 162 -11.85 -38.02 25.98
N LEU A 163 -12.71 -39.05 25.95
CA LEU A 163 -12.59 -40.23 26.82
C LEU A 163 -11.24 -40.97 26.69
N PHE A 164 -10.53 -40.74 25.58
CA PHE A 164 -9.24 -41.39 25.26
C PHE A 164 -8.03 -40.43 25.37
N GLY A 165 -8.22 -39.23 25.95
CA GLY A 165 -7.15 -38.23 26.15
C GLY A 165 -7.41 -36.89 25.46
N GLU A 166 -6.37 -36.07 25.32
CA GLU A 166 -6.45 -34.76 24.64
C GLU A 166 -6.13 -34.89 23.15
N ARG A 167 -6.97 -34.31 22.29
CA ARG A 167 -6.69 -34.18 20.85
C ARG A 167 -6.77 -32.72 20.39
N TYR A 168 -6.13 -32.43 19.26
CA TYR A 168 -6.32 -31.14 18.60
C TYR A 168 -7.52 -31.20 17.67
N VAL A 169 -8.36 -30.17 17.74
CA VAL A 169 -9.44 -29.91 16.79
C VAL A 169 -9.26 -28.54 16.16
N LEU A 170 -9.90 -28.32 15.02
CA LEU A 170 -9.91 -27.00 14.38
C LEU A 170 -10.72 -26.04 15.25
N SER A 171 -10.16 -24.87 15.56
CA SER A 171 -10.92 -23.80 16.19
C SER A 171 -12.00 -23.27 15.24
N SER A 172 -12.91 -22.42 15.73
CA SER A 172 -13.90 -21.75 14.87
C SER A 172 -13.27 -20.97 13.71
N GLU A 173 -12.09 -20.37 13.92
CA GLU A 173 -11.34 -19.71 12.84
C GLU A 173 -10.63 -20.74 11.95
N GLY A 174 -10.06 -21.80 12.52
CA GLY A 174 -9.46 -22.90 11.76
C GLY A 174 -10.44 -23.56 10.79
N LEU A 175 -11.69 -23.75 11.21
CA LEU A 175 -12.75 -24.30 10.37
C LEU A 175 -13.11 -23.34 9.21
N LYS A 176 -13.15 -22.02 9.46
CA LYS A 176 -13.36 -21.03 8.40
C LYS A 176 -12.21 -21.03 7.40
N VAL A 177 -10.96 -21.11 7.88
CA VAL A 177 -9.78 -21.20 7.00
C VAL A 177 -9.88 -22.43 6.14
N TRP A 178 -10.13 -23.60 6.74
CA TRP A 178 -10.30 -24.86 6.02
C TRP A 178 -11.34 -24.76 4.91
N ASN A 179 -12.50 -24.18 5.19
CA ASN A 179 -13.60 -24.05 4.22
C ASN A 179 -13.35 -23.00 3.12
N ASN A 180 -12.39 -22.10 3.30
CA ASN A 180 -12.07 -21.03 2.36
C ASN A 180 -10.79 -21.29 1.54
N LEU A 181 -10.07 -22.39 1.79
CA LEU A 181 -8.89 -22.75 1.01
C LEU A 181 -9.33 -23.23 -0.39
N GLY A 182 -9.38 -22.30 -1.34
CA GLY A 182 -9.64 -22.55 -2.75
C GLY A 182 -8.37 -22.60 -3.60
N PHE A 183 -8.49 -23.10 -4.83
CA PHE A 183 -7.36 -23.18 -5.78
C PHE A 183 -7.04 -21.83 -6.44
N TYR A 184 -8.06 -21.02 -6.74
CA TYR A 184 -7.90 -19.74 -7.44
C TYR A 184 -8.00 -18.53 -6.52
N GLU A 185 -8.75 -18.64 -5.44
CA GLU A 185 -8.85 -17.60 -4.43
C GLU A 185 -9.07 -18.22 -3.05
N TYR A 186 -8.60 -17.52 -2.02
CA TYR A 186 -9.07 -17.76 -0.66
C TYR A 186 -10.50 -17.21 -0.50
N GLY A 187 -11.48 -18.11 -0.38
CA GLY A 187 -12.89 -17.80 -0.24
C GLY A 187 -13.80 -19.01 -0.50
N PRO A 188 -15.12 -18.87 -0.27
CA PRO A 188 -16.10 -19.86 -0.69
C PRO A 188 -16.01 -20.18 -2.20
N PRO A 189 -16.43 -21.38 -2.64
CA PRO A 189 -16.23 -21.87 -4.01
C PRO A 189 -17.07 -21.17 -5.11
N TYR A 190 -17.82 -20.13 -4.75
CA TYR A 190 -18.64 -19.32 -5.66
C TYR A 190 -18.18 -17.86 -5.63
N GLY A 191 -18.28 -17.15 -6.76
CA GLY A 191 -17.86 -15.77 -6.88
C GLY A 191 -18.91 -14.76 -6.38
N ILE A 192 -18.65 -13.48 -6.66
CA ILE A 192 -19.59 -12.38 -6.41
C ILE A 192 -20.42 -12.17 -7.68
N LYS A 193 -21.74 -12.13 -7.53
CA LYS A 193 -22.68 -12.00 -8.65
C LYS A 193 -22.72 -10.56 -9.14
N ARG A 194 -22.98 -10.39 -10.44
CA ARG A 194 -23.02 -9.09 -11.12
C ARG A 194 -24.27 -8.97 -11.97
N VAL A 195 -24.93 -7.82 -11.93
CA VAL A 195 -26.13 -7.54 -12.73
C VAL A 195 -25.97 -6.18 -13.39
N LEU A 196 -26.06 -6.16 -14.71
CA LEU A 196 -26.14 -4.94 -15.51
C LEU A 196 -27.60 -4.54 -15.68
N ILE A 197 -27.90 -3.28 -15.41
CA ILE A 197 -29.18 -2.66 -15.71
C ILE A 197 -28.98 -1.84 -17.00
N GLU A 198 -29.63 -2.28 -18.06
CA GLU A 198 -29.56 -1.62 -19.37
C GLU A 198 -30.43 -0.35 -19.40
N LYS A 199 -30.25 0.49 -20.44
CA LYS A 199 -31.04 1.72 -20.62
C LYS A 199 -32.54 1.49 -20.71
N SER A 200 -32.94 0.29 -21.16
CA SER A 200 -34.34 -0.15 -21.24
C SER A 200 -34.94 -0.50 -19.87
N GLY A 201 -34.13 -0.52 -18.79
CA GLY A 201 -34.50 -1.03 -17.48
C GLY A 201 -34.39 -2.56 -17.35
N GLN A 202 -34.04 -3.27 -18.43
CA GLN A 202 -33.85 -4.72 -18.40
C GLN A 202 -32.60 -5.09 -17.58
N GLN A 203 -32.71 -6.14 -16.78
CA GLN A 203 -31.60 -6.69 -16.01
C GLN A 203 -30.95 -7.86 -16.76
N ARG A 204 -29.64 -7.77 -16.93
CA ARG A 204 -28.81 -8.83 -17.52
C ARG A 204 -27.81 -9.33 -16.49
N LEU A 205 -27.79 -10.64 -16.26
CA LEU A 205 -26.79 -11.28 -15.42
C LEU A 205 -25.42 -11.26 -16.14
N LEU A 206 -24.39 -10.81 -15.44
CA LEU A 206 -23.00 -10.89 -15.88
C LEU A 206 -22.31 -12.05 -15.15
N GLU A 207 -21.14 -12.43 -15.63
CA GLU A 207 -20.38 -13.49 -14.96
C GLU A 207 -19.89 -13.07 -13.57
N GLU A 208 -19.72 -14.07 -12.71
CA GLU A 208 -19.23 -13.85 -11.36
C GLU A 208 -17.76 -13.45 -11.36
N VAL A 209 -17.40 -12.59 -10.41
CA VAL A 209 -16.03 -12.11 -10.21
C VAL A 209 -15.45 -12.63 -8.90
N SER A 210 -14.12 -12.65 -8.83
CA SER A 210 -13.40 -13.01 -7.61
C SER A 210 -13.72 -12.03 -6.47
N ARG A 211 -13.59 -12.48 -5.22
CA ARG A 211 -13.76 -11.60 -4.06
C ARG A 211 -12.68 -10.54 -4.00
N ARG A 212 -11.46 -10.87 -4.43
CA ARG A 212 -10.36 -9.91 -4.51
C ARG A 212 -10.69 -8.82 -5.53
N ASP A 213 -11.12 -9.18 -6.74
CA ASP A 213 -11.53 -8.19 -7.76
C ASP A 213 -12.72 -7.33 -7.30
N PHE A 214 -13.68 -7.91 -6.56
CA PHE A 214 -14.76 -7.12 -5.96
C PHE A 214 -14.20 -6.01 -5.05
N ILE A 215 -13.22 -6.33 -4.21
CA ILE A 215 -12.60 -5.37 -3.29
C ILE A 215 -11.71 -4.37 -4.02
N GLU A 216 -10.88 -4.83 -4.97
CA GLU A 216 -9.86 -3.99 -5.62
C GLU A 216 -10.41 -3.14 -6.77
N LYS A 217 -11.51 -3.56 -7.43
CA LYS A 217 -11.90 -3.01 -8.74
C LYS A 217 -13.39 -2.70 -8.90
N LEU A 218 -14.28 -3.35 -8.15
CA LEU A 218 -15.73 -3.29 -8.42
C LEU A 218 -16.54 -2.79 -7.21
N GLN A 219 -16.15 -1.61 -6.72
CA GLN A 219 -16.85 -0.87 -5.68
C GLN A 219 -17.78 0.20 -6.28
N PRO A 220 -18.84 0.64 -5.59
CA PRO A 220 -19.70 1.74 -6.06
C PRO A 220 -18.90 2.98 -6.47
N GLY A 221 -19.12 3.44 -7.69
CA GLY A 221 -18.35 4.50 -8.36
C GLY A 221 -17.24 4.00 -9.29
N CYS A 222 -16.89 2.70 -9.26
CA CYS A 222 -15.87 2.14 -10.15
C CYS A 222 -16.43 1.92 -11.56
N ILE A 223 -15.59 2.23 -12.55
CA ILE A 223 -15.85 1.93 -13.95
C ILE A 223 -15.39 0.50 -14.20
N ASP A 224 -16.28 -0.35 -14.70
CA ASP A 224 -15.97 -1.72 -15.10
C ASP A 224 -15.67 -1.79 -16.61
N PRO A 225 -14.42 -2.03 -17.01
CA PRO A 225 -14.06 -2.12 -18.42
C PRO A 225 -14.53 -3.38 -19.14
N THR A 226 -15.01 -4.39 -18.40
CA THR A 226 -15.50 -5.65 -18.98
C THR A 226 -16.91 -5.52 -19.54
N SER A 227 -17.69 -4.60 -18.98
CA SER A 227 -19.10 -4.33 -19.30
C SER A 227 -19.34 -2.92 -19.82
N ASP A 228 -18.30 -2.06 -19.87
CA ASP A 228 -18.41 -0.63 -20.21
C ASP A 228 -19.47 0.10 -19.37
N SER A 229 -19.55 -0.26 -18.09
CA SER A 229 -20.54 0.24 -17.13
C SER A 229 -19.89 0.79 -15.87
N VAL A 230 -20.69 1.42 -15.01
CA VAL A 230 -20.28 1.89 -13.69
C VAL A 230 -21.02 1.11 -12.62
N VAL A 231 -20.29 0.67 -11.60
CA VAL A 231 -20.90 0.08 -10.40
C VAL A 231 -21.63 1.19 -9.66
N THR A 232 -22.94 1.04 -9.48
CA THR A 232 -23.77 2.05 -8.78
C THR A 232 -24.02 1.67 -7.34
N SER A 233 -24.27 0.39 -7.06
CA SER A 233 -24.60 -0.05 -5.71
C SER A 233 -24.37 -1.55 -5.52
N ILE A 234 -24.37 -1.98 -4.25
CA ILE A 234 -24.26 -3.38 -3.87
C ILE A 234 -25.56 -3.82 -3.20
N LYS A 235 -26.28 -4.78 -3.79
CA LYS A 235 -27.50 -5.35 -3.19
C LYS A 235 -27.13 -6.47 -2.22
N GLY A 236 -27.50 -6.27 -0.95
CA GLY A 236 -27.15 -7.19 0.14
C GLY A 236 -25.65 -7.18 0.43
N ARG A 237 -24.97 -8.32 0.25
CA ARG A 237 -23.52 -8.46 0.45
C ARG A 237 -22.76 -9.09 -0.72
N ARG A 238 -23.45 -9.41 -1.83
CA ARG A 238 -22.92 -10.34 -2.85
C ARG A 238 -23.39 -10.08 -4.28
N ILE A 239 -24.15 -9.02 -4.53
CA ILE A 239 -24.66 -8.69 -5.87
C ILE A 239 -24.23 -7.27 -6.20
N ILE A 240 -23.34 -7.13 -7.17
CA ILE A 240 -22.88 -5.86 -7.72
C ILE A 240 -23.91 -5.41 -8.76
N LEU A 241 -24.41 -4.18 -8.63
CA LEU A 241 -25.33 -3.56 -9.60
C LEU A 241 -24.58 -2.54 -10.44
N GLU A 242 -24.56 -2.78 -11.74
CA GLU A 242 -23.90 -1.94 -12.72
C GLU A 242 -24.93 -1.27 -13.64
N LYS A 243 -24.64 -0.05 -14.08
CA LYS A 243 -25.46 0.69 -15.06
C LYS A 243 -24.57 1.27 -16.14
N ASP A 244 -25.14 1.48 -17.32
CA ASP A 244 -24.50 2.33 -18.33
C ASP A 244 -24.15 3.70 -17.74
N LEU A 245 -22.99 4.24 -18.12
CA LEU A 245 -22.48 5.49 -17.58
C LEU A 245 -23.47 6.66 -17.73
N SER A 246 -24.21 6.75 -18.84
CA SER A 246 -25.22 7.81 -19.02
C SER A 246 -26.35 7.70 -17.98
N VAL A 247 -26.82 6.48 -17.73
CA VAL A 247 -27.89 6.21 -16.74
C VAL A 247 -27.38 6.47 -15.33
N ALA A 248 -26.14 6.06 -15.04
CA ALA A 248 -25.51 6.29 -13.75
C ALA A 248 -25.37 7.79 -13.42
N LEU A 249 -25.01 8.63 -14.39
CA LEU A 249 -24.94 10.10 -14.21
C LEU A 249 -26.30 10.73 -13.88
N GLU A 250 -27.38 10.20 -14.46
CA GLU A 250 -28.74 10.69 -14.24
C GLU A 250 -29.30 10.24 -12.87
N GLU A 251 -28.98 9.04 -12.41
CA GLU A 251 -29.64 8.44 -11.24
C GLU A 251 -28.80 8.42 -9.96
N ASP A 252 -27.46 8.43 -10.06
CA ASP A 252 -26.55 8.33 -8.92
C ASP A 252 -25.89 9.67 -8.63
N LYS A 253 -26.16 10.21 -7.43
CA LYS A 253 -25.65 11.51 -7.00
C LYS A 253 -24.12 11.53 -6.93
N ALA A 254 -23.48 10.51 -6.34
CA ALA A 254 -22.04 10.52 -6.13
C ALA A 254 -21.27 10.45 -7.46
N ILE A 255 -21.80 9.73 -8.44
CA ILE A 255 -21.23 9.66 -9.80
C ILE A 255 -21.42 11.00 -10.53
N ARG A 256 -22.56 11.66 -10.34
CA ARG A 256 -22.82 13.00 -10.91
C ARG A 256 -21.91 14.06 -10.32
N ASP A 257 -21.77 14.11 -9.01
CA ASP A 257 -20.89 15.06 -8.31
C ASP A 257 -19.43 14.87 -8.78
N ALA A 258 -18.99 13.62 -8.94
CA ALA A 258 -17.66 13.31 -9.49
C ALA A 258 -17.50 13.72 -10.96
N TYR A 259 -18.56 13.66 -11.75
CA TYR A 259 -18.57 14.15 -13.12
C TYR A 259 -18.49 15.68 -13.21
N GLU A 260 -19.17 16.40 -12.31
CA GLU A 260 -19.10 17.86 -12.22
C GLU A 260 -17.67 18.31 -11.88
N GLU A 261 -17.01 17.63 -10.94
CA GLU A 261 -15.60 17.91 -10.61
C GLU A 261 -14.67 17.55 -11.77
N TYR A 262 -14.87 16.42 -12.44
CA TYR A 262 -14.15 16.08 -13.69
C TYR A 262 -14.32 17.18 -14.74
N TYR A 263 -15.55 17.69 -14.91
CA TYR A 263 -15.85 18.74 -15.87
C TYR A 263 -15.12 20.02 -15.49
N TYR A 264 -15.13 20.42 -14.22
CA TYR A 264 -14.41 21.58 -13.71
C TYR A 264 -12.89 21.46 -13.92
N ILE A 265 -12.29 20.33 -13.56
CA ILE A 265 -10.86 20.06 -13.76
C ILE A 265 -10.49 20.20 -15.24
N LYS A 266 -11.24 19.54 -16.12
CA LYS A 266 -10.96 19.57 -17.56
C LYS A 266 -11.14 20.97 -18.14
N SER A 267 -12.29 21.59 -17.92
CA SER A 267 -12.66 22.85 -18.58
C SER A 267 -12.01 24.08 -17.95
N ALA A 268 -12.00 24.19 -16.63
CA ALA A 268 -11.56 25.39 -15.92
C ALA A 268 -10.09 25.33 -15.50
N LYS A 269 -9.62 24.19 -14.99
CA LYS A 269 -8.24 24.05 -14.49
C LYS A 269 -7.24 23.76 -15.62
N TRP A 270 -7.60 22.91 -16.57
CA TRP A 270 -6.71 22.49 -17.66
C TRP A 270 -7.03 23.09 -19.03
N MET A 271 -8.15 23.83 -19.15
CA MET A 271 -8.59 24.43 -20.43
C MET A 271 -8.75 23.38 -21.56
N GLU A 272 -9.14 22.16 -21.21
CA GLU A 272 -9.38 21.04 -22.10
C GLU A 272 -10.89 20.84 -22.32
N LYS A 273 -11.29 20.44 -23.54
CA LYS A 273 -12.68 20.05 -23.80
C LYS A 273 -13.02 18.76 -23.01
N PRO A 274 -13.97 18.80 -22.05
CA PRO A 274 -14.38 17.60 -21.33
C PRO A 274 -15.02 16.60 -22.29
N ASP A 275 -14.50 15.38 -22.34
CA ASP A 275 -15.11 14.25 -23.07
C ASP A 275 -14.86 12.96 -22.30
N LEU A 276 -15.78 12.65 -21.39
CA LEU A 276 -15.68 11.55 -20.44
C LEU A 276 -15.45 10.20 -21.14
N LYS A 277 -16.14 9.98 -22.26
CA LYS A 277 -16.06 8.74 -23.02
C LYS A 277 -14.72 8.61 -23.73
N SER A 278 -14.24 9.68 -24.36
CA SER A 278 -12.93 9.68 -25.02
C SER A 278 -11.80 9.53 -24.01
N ASP A 279 -11.89 10.20 -22.86
CA ASP A 279 -10.87 10.12 -21.81
C ASP A 279 -10.85 8.72 -21.16
N TYR A 280 -12.01 8.10 -20.92
CA TYR A 280 -12.09 6.71 -20.49
C TYR A 280 -11.46 5.75 -21.51
N ILE A 281 -11.86 5.84 -22.79
CA ILE A 281 -11.34 4.96 -23.85
C ILE A 281 -9.82 5.12 -23.97
N SER A 282 -9.30 6.34 -23.93
CA SER A 282 -7.85 6.61 -24.06
C SER A 282 -7.03 6.32 -22.78
N GLY A 283 -7.68 5.87 -21.71
CA GLY A 283 -7.03 5.56 -20.43
C GLY A 283 -6.68 6.80 -19.59
N LYS A 284 -7.20 7.98 -19.94
CA LYS A 284 -7.03 9.24 -19.21
C LYS A 284 -8.08 9.44 -18.11
N LEU A 285 -9.08 8.57 -18.07
CA LEU A 285 -10.02 8.44 -16.95
C LEU A 285 -10.06 6.97 -16.54
N SER A 286 -9.84 6.72 -15.25
CA SER A 286 -9.99 5.39 -14.66
C SER A 286 -10.51 5.49 -13.23
N SER A 287 -11.09 4.42 -12.71
CA SER A 287 -11.42 4.34 -11.29
C SER A 287 -10.35 3.56 -10.53
N GLN A 288 -9.96 4.09 -9.37
CA GLN A 288 -9.02 3.47 -8.44
C GLN A 288 -9.70 3.27 -7.09
N VAL A 289 -9.63 2.06 -6.54
CA VAL A 289 -10.00 1.80 -5.15
C VAL A 289 -8.76 1.99 -4.28
N GLU A 290 -8.85 2.88 -3.31
CA GLU A 290 -7.84 2.99 -2.27
C GLU A 290 -8.08 1.91 -1.22
N LEU A 291 -7.06 1.07 -1.02
CA LEU A 291 -7.11 -0.07 -0.13
C LEU A 291 -6.30 0.20 1.12
N ASN A 292 -6.91 -0.13 2.25
CA ASN A 292 -6.19 -0.32 3.48
C ASN A 292 -5.80 -1.79 3.63
N VAL A 293 -4.50 -2.01 3.56
CA VAL A 293 -3.89 -3.33 3.65
C VAL A 293 -3.29 -3.53 5.03
N ILE A 294 -3.93 -4.40 5.81
CA ILE A 294 -3.42 -4.90 7.08
C ILE A 294 -2.57 -6.12 6.79
N THR A 295 -1.25 -5.91 6.83
CA THR A 295 -0.24 -6.93 6.56
C THR A 295 0.14 -7.69 7.83
N PRO A 296 0.64 -8.93 7.70
CA PRO A 296 1.40 -9.57 8.76
C PRO A 296 2.57 -8.67 9.19
N SER A 297 2.87 -8.62 10.50
CA SER A 297 3.92 -7.73 11.01
C SER A 297 5.32 -8.35 11.00
N LYS A 298 5.43 -9.69 11.05
CA LYS A 298 6.70 -10.41 10.98
C LYS A 298 6.52 -11.82 10.41
N GLY A 299 6.80 -11.97 9.12
CA GLY A 299 6.73 -13.23 8.38
C GLY A 299 5.31 -13.63 8.00
N PHE A 300 5.00 -14.94 8.12
CA PHE A 300 3.71 -15.46 7.66
C PHE A 300 2.58 -15.18 8.65
N GLY A 301 1.44 -14.70 8.13
CA GLY A 301 0.24 -14.39 8.89
C GLY A 301 -0.95 -14.01 8.01
N ARG A 302 -1.97 -13.43 8.63
CA ARG A 302 -3.19 -13.00 7.95
C ARG A 302 -2.98 -11.68 7.21
N LEU A 303 -3.42 -11.62 5.96
CA LEU A 303 -3.59 -10.41 5.16
C LEU A 303 -5.06 -10.00 5.20
N ILE A 304 -5.34 -8.70 5.33
CA ILE A 304 -6.70 -8.17 5.19
C ILE A 304 -6.65 -6.94 4.31
N GLU A 305 -7.42 -6.96 3.22
CA GLU A 305 -7.57 -5.84 2.29
C GLU A 305 -8.97 -5.27 2.42
N ILE A 306 -9.06 -3.96 2.57
CA ILE A 306 -10.32 -3.29 2.86
C ILE A 306 -10.41 -2.04 2.00
N PRO A 307 -11.48 -1.88 1.21
CA PRO A 307 -11.65 -0.68 0.41
C PRO A 307 -12.06 0.48 1.32
N GLU A 308 -11.38 1.62 1.19
CA GLU A 308 -11.61 2.81 2.02
C GLU A 308 -12.28 3.95 1.27
N THR A 309 -11.83 4.24 0.06
CA THR A 309 -12.37 5.33 -0.76
C THR A 309 -12.15 4.99 -2.24
N ILE A 310 -13.05 5.49 -3.09
CA ILE A 310 -12.98 5.32 -4.54
C ILE A 310 -12.61 6.68 -5.13
N TYR A 311 -11.67 6.67 -6.07
CA TYR A 311 -11.27 7.85 -6.83
C TYR A 311 -11.51 7.63 -8.31
N TRP A 312 -11.94 8.68 -9.00
CA TRP A 312 -11.70 8.82 -10.42
C TRP A 312 -10.36 9.50 -10.62
N VAL A 313 -9.42 8.79 -11.23
CA VAL A 313 -8.11 9.31 -11.59
C VAL A 313 -8.22 9.87 -13.00
N ILE A 314 -7.98 11.18 -13.10
CA ILE A 314 -8.08 11.94 -14.34
C ILE A 314 -6.68 12.40 -14.70
N GLU A 315 -6.27 12.18 -15.95
CA GLU A 315 -5.01 12.65 -16.52
C GLU A 315 -5.27 13.74 -17.57
N SER A 316 -4.42 14.76 -17.61
CA SER A 316 -4.48 15.81 -18.62
C SER A 316 -4.21 15.27 -20.02
N ARG A 317 -4.80 15.91 -21.03
CA ARG A 317 -4.45 15.64 -22.42
C ARG A 317 -3.11 16.24 -22.79
N ASN A 318 -2.84 17.44 -22.28
CA ASN A 318 -1.64 18.18 -22.58
C ASN A 318 -0.62 18.02 -21.45
N PRO A 319 0.63 17.60 -21.74
CA PRO A 319 1.68 17.53 -20.75
C PRO A 319 2.27 18.90 -20.43
N LYS A 320 2.81 19.05 -19.23
CA LYS A 320 3.72 20.13 -18.83
C LYS A 320 5.16 19.74 -19.10
N VAL A 321 5.95 20.72 -19.52
CA VAL A 321 7.39 20.56 -19.67
C VAL A 321 8.06 20.96 -18.36
N VAL A 322 8.73 20.02 -17.70
CA VAL A 322 9.48 20.24 -16.47
C VAL A 322 10.96 19.97 -16.77
N ARG A 323 11.87 20.80 -16.27
CA ARG A 323 13.29 20.51 -16.34
C ARG A 323 13.68 19.70 -15.12
N SER A 324 14.22 18.50 -15.32
CA SER A 324 14.76 17.67 -14.24
C SER A 324 16.01 16.94 -14.72
N ARG A 325 17.04 16.87 -13.88
CA ARG A 325 18.36 16.27 -14.18
C ARG A 325 18.99 16.79 -15.48
N GLY A 326 18.78 18.07 -15.76
CA GLY A 326 19.30 18.71 -16.98
C GLY A 326 18.51 18.42 -18.26
N GLU A 327 17.49 17.57 -18.24
CA GLU A 327 16.66 17.21 -19.38
C GLU A 327 15.24 17.80 -19.29
N TYR A 328 14.57 17.98 -20.43
CA TYR A 328 13.16 18.34 -20.48
C TYR A 328 12.31 17.06 -20.40
N ARG A 329 11.45 17.00 -19.38
CA ARG A 329 10.53 15.89 -19.12
C ARG A 329 9.09 16.34 -19.34
N LEU A 330 8.31 15.49 -19.99
CA LEU A 330 6.87 15.66 -20.11
C LEU A 330 6.17 15.04 -18.91
N VAL A 331 5.48 15.85 -18.12
CA VAL A 331 4.69 15.40 -16.97
C VAL A 331 3.23 15.74 -17.24
N TYR A 332 2.37 14.74 -17.21
CA TYR A 332 0.93 14.97 -17.31
C TYR A 332 0.37 15.32 -15.93
N ASP A 333 -0.53 16.29 -15.88
CA ASP A 333 -1.23 16.58 -14.64
C ASP A 333 -2.20 15.44 -14.35
N VAL A 334 -2.20 14.99 -13.10
CA VAL A 334 -3.11 13.94 -12.62
C VAL A 334 -3.86 14.47 -11.43
N GLU A 335 -5.18 14.38 -11.48
CA GLU A 335 -6.07 14.74 -10.39
C GLU A 335 -6.89 13.53 -9.97
N LYS A 336 -7.20 13.45 -8.67
CA LYS A 336 -8.03 12.39 -8.10
C LYS A 336 -9.31 13.00 -7.58
N VAL A 337 -10.42 12.71 -8.25
CA VAL A 337 -11.75 13.08 -7.80
C VAL A 337 -12.26 12.02 -6.86
N ARG A 338 -12.51 12.38 -5.60
CA ARG A 338 -13.06 11.47 -4.59
C ARG A 338 -14.55 11.26 -4.84
N LEU A 339 -15.00 10.01 -4.82
CA LEU A 339 -16.42 9.69 -4.89
C LEU A 339 -17.00 9.55 -3.47
N GLU A 340 -18.12 10.22 -3.20
CA GLU A 340 -18.86 10.13 -1.94
C GLU A 340 -19.71 8.85 -1.84
N THR A 341 -19.10 7.71 -2.13
CA THR A 341 -19.75 6.40 -2.04
C THR A 341 -19.26 5.62 -0.82
N LYS A 342 -20.12 4.72 -0.33
CA LYS A 342 -19.75 3.79 0.74
C LYS A 342 -19.05 2.56 0.14
N PRO A 343 -17.81 2.22 0.54
CA PRO A 343 -17.19 0.97 0.14
C PRO A 343 -17.79 -0.24 0.89
N TYR A 344 -17.65 -1.42 0.29
CA TYR A 344 -18.24 -2.67 0.75
C TYR A 344 -17.24 -3.82 0.82
N GLY A 345 -17.37 -4.61 1.89
CA GLY A 345 -16.67 -5.87 2.04
C GLY A 345 -15.26 -5.76 2.61
N LYS A 346 -14.57 -6.89 2.61
CA LYS A 346 -13.14 -7.04 2.88
C LYS A 346 -12.67 -8.34 2.26
N TYR A 347 -11.43 -8.39 1.83
CA TYR A 347 -10.76 -9.61 1.42
C TYR A 347 -9.79 -10.04 2.52
N VAL A 348 -9.66 -11.34 2.73
CA VAL A 348 -8.76 -11.92 3.74
C VAL A 348 -7.97 -13.01 3.05
N ASP A 349 -6.69 -13.09 3.33
CA ASP A 349 -5.85 -14.20 2.91
C ASP A 349 -4.75 -14.47 3.96
N TYR A 350 -3.81 -15.36 3.67
CA TYR A 350 -2.61 -15.58 4.45
C TYR A 350 -1.38 -15.46 3.57
N THR A 351 -0.44 -14.58 3.96
CA THR A 351 0.78 -14.35 3.20
C THR A 351 1.96 -13.99 4.10
N TYR A 352 3.12 -13.76 3.49
CA TYR A 352 4.29 -13.18 4.13
C TYR A 352 4.21 -11.66 4.08
N GLY A 353 4.32 -11.04 5.24
CA GLY A 353 4.39 -9.60 5.37
C GLY A 353 5.28 -9.18 6.52
N TYR A 354 5.80 -7.97 6.42
CA TYR A 354 6.66 -7.35 7.40
C TYR A 354 6.22 -5.90 7.56
N LEU A 355 6.19 -5.43 8.80
CA LEU A 355 5.80 -4.08 9.14
C LEU A 355 6.87 -3.49 10.05
N TYR A 356 7.47 -2.40 9.59
CA TYR A 356 8.59 -1.72 10.22
C TYR A 356 8.14 -0.35 10.72
N GLU A 357 8.50 -0.03 11.96
CA GLU A 357 8.45 1.34 12.48
C GLU A 357 9.58 2.13 11.81
N LEU A 358 9.23 3.29 11.26
CA LEU A 358 10.22 4.19 10.68
C LEU A 358 10.69 5.20 11.71
N ASP A 359 11.82 5.81 11.43
CA ASP A 359 12.37 6.85 12.26
C ASP A 359 11.41 8.07 12.34
N PRO A 360 11.27 8.73 13.51
CA PRO A 360 10.41 9.91 13.65
C PRO A 360 10.71 11.00 12.62
N LYS A 361 11.99 11.19 12.24
CA LYS A 361 12.40 12.20 11.26
C LYS A 361 12.47 11.67 9.82
N GLU A 362 11.97 10.46 9.55
CA GLU A 362 12.03 9.85 8.23
C GLU A 362 11.26 10.64 7.18
N ASP A 363 11.85 10.79 5.98
CA ASP A 363 11.17 11.34 4.80
C ASP A 363 10.47 10.20 4.07
N THR A 364 9.18 10.04 4.36
CA THR A 364 8.37 8.94 3.84
C THR A 364 8.18 9.00 2.32
N GLU A 365 8.16 10.19 1.73
CA GLU A 365 8.03 10.35 0.28
C GLU A 365 9.31 9.92 -0.43
N SER A 366 10.47 10.34 0.06
CA SER A 366 11.76 9.95 -0.51
C SER A 366 12.08 8.47 -0.25
N LEU A 367 11.71 7.92 0.91
CA LEU A 367 11.81 6.48 1.18
C LEU A 367 10.96 5.66 0.20
N LYS A 368 9.80 6.18 -0.21
CA LYS A 368 8.94 5.55 -1.24
C LYS A 368 9.65 5.50 -2.60
N VAL A 369 10.43 6.52 -2.96
CA VAL A 369 11.31 6.51 -4.15
C VAL A 369 12.36 5.40 -4.03
N GLY A 370 13.01 5.30 -2.87
CA GLY A 370 13.97 4.24 -2.58
C GLY A 370 13.38 2.83 -2.72
N LEU A 371 12.17 2.59 -2.18
CA LEU A 371 11.48 1.30 -2.33
C LEU A 371 11.08 1.00 -3.78
N ALA A 372 10.61 1.99 -4.54
CA ALA A 372 10.31 1.82 -5.96
C ALA A 372 11.58 1.39 -6.73
N PHE A 373 12.70 2.05 -6.46
CA PHE A 373 14.00 1.71 -7.03
C PHE A 373 14.45 0.29 -6.60
N LEU A 374 14.30 -0.06 -5.32
CA LEU A 374 14.62 -1.39 -4.81
C LEU A 374 13.84 -2.51 -5.51
N MET A 375 12.55 -2.30 -5.83
CA MET A 375 11.77 -3.28 -6.59
C MET A 375 12.31 -3.46 -8.01
N VAL A 376 12.78 -2.39 -8.65
CA VAL A 376 13.46 -2.46 -9.96
C VAL A 376 14.80 -3.19 -9.85
N ILE A 377 15.57 -2.95 -8.79
CA ILE A 377 16.82 -3.68 -8.55
C ILE A 377 16.56 -5.20 -8.38
N LEU A 378 15.53 -5.58 -7.64
CA LEU A 378 15.12 -6.98 -7.51
C LEU A 378 14.73 -7.60 -8.87
N ARG A 379 14.19 -6.79 -9.78
CA ARG A 379 13.91 -7.21 -11.15
C ARG A 379 15.17 -7.37 -12.01
N LEU A 380 16.14 -6.45 -11.88
CA LEU A 380 17.32 -6.41 -12.75
C LEU A 380 18.46 -7.31 -12.27
N SER A 381 18.47 -7.65 -10.98
CA SER A 381 19.44 -8.55 -10.36
C SER A 381 19.21 -10.04 -10.72
N LYS A 382 20.02 -10.94 -10.15
CA LYS A 382 19.89 -12.40 -10.32
C LYS A 382 18.51 -12.95 -9.96
N TYR A 383 17.75 -12.24 -9.10
CA TYR A 383 16.42 -12.67 -8.68
C TYR A 383 15.39 -12.60 -9.80
N ARG A 384 15.50 -11.63 -10.71
CA ARG A 384 14.60 -11.46 -11.86
C ARG A 384 13.13 -11.52 -11.43
N LEU A 385 12.80 -10.80 -10.36
CA LEU A 385 11.44 -10.83 -9.81
C LEU A 385 10.48 -10.09 -10.74
N PRO A 386 9.28 -10.63 -11.01
CA PRO A 386 8.18 -9.82 -11.54
C PRO A 386 7.97 -8.57 -10.69
N LEU A 387 7.70 -7.42 -11.32
CA LEU A 387 7.68 -6.11 -10.64
C LEU A 387 6.66 -6.00 -9.50
N ARG A 388 5.66 -6.89 -9.48
CA ARG A 388 4.58 -6.93 -8.48
C ARG A 388 4.63 -8.15 -7.55
N SER A 389 5.75 -8.87 -7.51
CA SER A 389 5.91 -10.01 -6.60
C SER A 389 6.00 -9.61 -5.12
N ILE A 390 6.44 -8.39 -4.85
CA ILE A 390 6.46 -7.78 -3.53
C ILE A 390 5.79 -6.41 -3.67
N LEU A 391 4.77 -6.17 -2.86
CA LEU A 391 4.15 -4.86 -2.74
C LEU A 391 4.66 -4.19 -1.47
N TYR A 392 4.69 -2.87 -1.49
CA TYR A 392 5.08 -2.08 -0.35
C TYR A 392 4.09 -0.95 -0.08
N TYR A 393 4.15 -0.44 1.13
CA TYR A 393 3.41 0.71 1.60
C TYR A 393 4.32 1.54 2.50
N VAL A 394 4.32 2.85 2.29
CA VAL A 394 4.92 3.81 3.22
C VAL A 394 3.80 4.72 3.69
N SER A 395 3.70 4.93 5.00
CA SER A 395 2.70 5.82 5.57
C SER A 395 2.89 7.26 5.05
N PRO A 396 1.80 7.92 4.61
CA PRO A 396 1.79 9.36 4.39
C PRO A 396 2.21 10.13 5.64
N ILE A 397 2.65 11.37 5.46
CA ILE A 397 3.18 12.19 6.56
C ILE A 397 2.09 12.60 7.56
N GLU A 398 0.83 12.54 7.14
CA GLU A 398 -0.38 12.83 7.90
C GLU A 398 -0.79 11.70 8.85
N TYR A 399 -0.19 10.51 8.70
CA TYR A 399 -0.49 9.37 9.57
C TYR A 399 0.14 9.57 10.96
N PRO A 400 -0.53 9.11 12.02
CA PRO A 400 -0.04 9.26 13.39
C PRO A 400 1.24 8.47 13.68
N VAL A 401 1.59 7.50 12.82
CA VAL A 401 2.80 6.70 12.94
C VAL A 401 3.44 6.56 11.57
N LYS A 402 4.76 6.77 11.53
CA LYS A 402 5.56 6.53 10.33
C LYS A 402 5.90 5.04 10.26
N VAL A 403 5.41 4.37 9.22
CA VAL A 403 5.61 2.94 9.02
C VAL A 403 5.90 2.61 7.57
N MET A 404 6.65 1.54 7.39
CA MET A 404 6.87 0.87 6.11
C MET A 404 6.35 -0.56 6.22
N ALA A 405 5.65 -1.04 5.20
CA ALA A 405 5.23 -2.43 5.10
C ALA A 405 5.67 -3.03 3.77
N LEU A 406 6.06 -4.30 3.78
CA LEU A 406 6.27 -5.11 2.59
C LEU A 406 5.44 -6.39 2.71
N TRP A 407 4.81 -6.83 1.63
CA TRP A 407 4.09 -8.11 1.62
C TRP A 407 4.06 -8.74 0.24
N GLU A 408 3.85 -10.04 0.21
CA GLU A 408 3.72 -10.81 -1.02
C GLU A 408 2.23 -10.94 -1.38
N PRO A 409 1.79 -10.54 -2.59
CA PRO A 409 0.42 -10.78 -3.04
C PRO A 409 0.10 -12.28 -3.16
N GLU A 410 1.12 -13.07 -3.49
CA GLU A 410 1.06 -14.52 -3.58
C GLU A 410 2.01 -15.13 -2.54
N PRO A 411 1.55 -16.07 -1.68
CA PRO A 411 2.28 -16.49 -0.49
C PRO A 411 3.42 -17.49 -0.78
N ALA A 412 4.45 -17.05 -1.51
CA ALA A 412 5.56 -17.89 -1.95
C ALA A 412 6.73 -17.93 -0.95
N GLY A 413 6.82 -16.98 -0.02
CA GLY A 413 7.94 -16.80 0.90
C GLY A 413 9.18 -16.19 0.23
N ILE A 414 8.98 -15.33 -0.77
CA ILE A 414 10.00 -14.61 -1.53
C ILE A 414 10.82 -13.70 -0.63
N ILE A 415 10.18 -12.82 0.15
CA ILE A 415 10.84 -11.79 0.98
C ILE A 415 11.83 -12.46 1.95
N LYS A 416 11.46 -13.62 2.50
CA LYS A 416 12.30 -14.40 3.41
C LYS A 416 13.49 -15.07 2.70
N SER A 417 13.36 -15.35 1.41
CA SER A 417 14.36 -16.09 0.62
C SER A 417 15.41 -15.19 -0.04
N ILE A 418 15.18 -13.88 -0.07
CA ILE A 418 16.12 -12.91 -0.61
C ILE A 418 17.32 -12.78 0.33
N ASP A 419 18.51 -12.95 -0.22
CA ASP A 419 19.76 -12.48 0.36
C ASP A 419 19.89 -10.97 0.08
N TRP A 420 19.52 -10.18 1.08
CA TRP A 420 19.48 -8.72 1.04
C TRP A 420 20.88 -8.10 0.98
N LYS A 421 21.90 -8.76 1.54
CA LYS A 421 23.29 -8.33 1.42
C LYS A 421 23.76 -8.34 -0.03
N TYR A 422 23.41 -9.38 -0.78
CA TYR A 422 23.69 -9.39 -2.22
C TYR A 422 22.94 -8.27 -2.97
N VAL A 423 21.72 -7.92 -2.54
CA VAL A 423 20.94 -6.84 -3.17
C VAL A 423 21.62 -5.50 -2.94
N GLU A 424 22.07 -5.25 -1.72
CA GLU A 424 22.88 -4.09 -1.32
C GLU A 424 24.15 -3.97 -2.21
N GLU A 425 24.98 -5.03 -2.26
CA GLU A 425 26.20 -5.07 -3.09
C GLU A 425 25.92 -4.85 -4.60
N PHE A 426 24.83 -5.41 -5.12
CA PHE A 426 24.44 -5.21 -6.51
C PHE A 426 23.99 -3.77 -6.78
N MET A 427 23.29 -3.15 -5.84
CA MET A 427 22.77 -1.80 -5.97
C MET A 427 23.88 -0.74 -5.97
N GLU A 428 24.92 -0.93 -5.16
CA GLU A 428 26.11 -0.07 -5.12
C GLU A 428 26.76 0.02 -6.52
N THR A 429 26.92 -1.13 -7.18
CA THR A 429 27.59 -1.24 -8.49
C THR A 429 26.69 -0.98 -9.69
N TYR A 430 25.37 -0.96 -9.51
CA TYR A 430 24.41 -0.78 -10.60
C TYR A 430 24.33 0.69 -11.05
N GLU A 431 24.48 0.96 -12.34
CA GLU A 431 24.32 2.30 -12.91
C GLU A 431 22.91 2.46 -13.51
N PRO A 432 22.07 3.36 -12.96
CA PRO A 432 20.74 3.60 -13.51
C PRO A 432 20.77 4.25 -14.89
N ASP A 433 19.84 3.82 -15.73
CA ASP A 433 19.62 4.34 -17.08
C ASP A 433 18.14 4.65 -17.34
N ASN A 434 17.80 5.06 -18.57
CA ASN A 434 16.41 5.37 -18.95
C ASN A 434 15.46 4.18 -18.74
N LEU A 435 15.93 2.93 -18.91
CA LEU A 435 15.09 1.76 -18.67
C LEU A 435 14.77 1.62 -17.18
N THR A 436 15.71 1.99 -16.30
CA THR A 436 15.50 2.00 -14.86
C THR A 436 14.35 2.92 -14.46
N GLU A 437 14.35 4.16 -14.97
CA GLU A 437 13.26 5.12 -14.74
C GLU A 437 11.91 4.58 -15.25
N VAL A 438 11.89 4.00 -16.46
CA VAL A 438 10.68 3.40 -17.04
C VAL A 438 10.14 2.25 -16.21
N LEU A 439 11.01 1.39 -15.68
CA LEU A 439 10.59 0.31 -14.79
C LEU A 439 10.06 0.84 -13.46
N MET A 440 10.63 1.93 -12.93
CA MET A 440 10.09 2.59 -11.74
C MET A 440 8.69 3.15 -11.99
N TRP A 441 8.42 3.72 -13.18
CA TRP A 441 7.06 4.14 -13.56
C TRP A 441 6.05 2.97 -13.55
N ALA A 442 6.50 1.76 -13.91
CA ALA A 442 5.67 0.56 -13.88
C ALA A 442 5.43 0.02 -12.46
N VAL A 443 6.37 0.26 -11.54
CA VAL A 443 6.27 -0.10 -10.11
C VAL A 443 5.37 0.89 -9.38
N ASP A 444 5.72 2.18 -9.40
CA ASP A 444 5.06 3.22 -8.63
C ASP A 444 5.18 4.60 -9.30
N TYR A 445 4.10 4.99 -9.95
CA TYR A 445 3.96 6.30 -10.62
C TYR A 445 4.18 7.48 -9.67
N THR A 446 3.70 7.40 -8.43
CA THR A 446 3.79 8.52 -7.48
C THR A 446 5.21 8.73 -6.98
N ALA A 447 5.95 7.64 -6.78
CA ALA A 447 7.37 7.71 -6.42
C ALA A 447 8.18 8.43 -7.51
N VAL A 448 7.96 8.10 -8.79
CA VAL A 448 8.69 8.77 -9.88
C VAL A 448 8.27 10.22 -10.05
N GLN A 449 6.99 10.56 -9.85
CA GLN A 449 6.56 11.96 -9.82
C GLN A 449 7.27 12.75 -8.72
N THR A 450 7.33 12.22 -7.49
CA THR A 450 8.07 12.85 -6.38
C THR A 450 9.54 13.05 -6.78
N MET A 451 10.16 12.03 -7.36
CA MET A 451 11.55 12.07 -7.81
C MET A 451 11.80 13.20 -8.83
N ILE A 452 10.92 13.36 -9.82
CA ILE A 452 11.03 14.40 -10.86
C ILE A 452 10.73 15.79 -10.30
N LEU A 453 9.67 15.93 -9.50
CA LEU A 453 9.24 17.23 -8.96
C LEU A 453 10.24 17.80 -7.94
N ARG A 454 10.91 16.94 -7.18
CA ARG A 454 11.98 17.32 -6.24
C ARG A 454 13.37 17.38 -6.89
N ASP A 455 13.46 17.12 -8.20
CA ASP A 455 14.72 17.03 -8.96
C ASP A 455 15.77 16.12 -8.32
N MET A 456 15.33 15.00 -7.73
CA MET A 456 16.22 14.07 -7.02
C MET A 456 17.21 13.43 -8.00
N SER A 457 18.43 13.21 -7.58
CA SER A 457 19.46 12.44 -8.28
C SER A 457 19.24 10.92 -8.17
N TRP A 458 20.00 10.13 -8.93
CA TRP A 458 19.99 8.67 -8.79
C TRP A 458 20.70 8.22 -7.52
N GLU A 459 21.69 8.98 -7.07
CA GLU A 459 22.43 8.80 -5.84
C GLU A 459 21.50 8.95 -4.63
N GLU A 460 20.60 9.94 -4.64
CA GLU A 460 19.56 10.07 -3.60
C GLU A 460 18.60 8.87 -3.62
N ALA A 461 18.15 8.42 -4.79
CA ALA A 461 17.28 7.24 -4.87
C ALA A 461 17.95 5.96 -4.35
N LYS A 462 19.24 5.77 -4.64
CA LYS A 462 20.07 4.69 -4.06
C LYS A 462 20.16 4.81 -2.54
N TYR A 463 20.49 6.00 -2.03
CA TYR A 463 20.58 6.26 -0.59
C TYR A 463 19.28 5.90 0.14
N TYR A 464 18.12 6.30 -0.37
CA TYR A 464 16.84 5.94 0.24
C TYR A 464 16.49 4.44 0.09
N ALA A 465 17.00 3.77 -0.95
CA ALA A 465 16.85 2.32 -1.09
C ALA A 465 17.74 1.54 -0.10
N GLU A 466 18.97 2.00 0.13
CA GLU A 466 19.87 1.49 1.17
C GLU A 466 19.24 1.65 2.55
N LYS A 467 18.70 2.83 2.83
CA LYS A 467 17.94 3.11 4.03
C LYS A 467 16.77 2.15 4.24
N ALA A 468 16.02 1.85 3.18
CA ALA A 468 14.94 0.86 3.23
C ALA A 468 15.47 -0.56 3.54
N LEU A 469 16.63 -0.95 2.98
CA LEU A 469 17.28 -2.23 3.27
C LEU A 469 17.69 -2.35 4.73
N GLU A 470 18.21 -1.29 5.35
CA GLU A 470 18.59 -1.31 6.76
C GLU A 470 17.42 -1.64 7.69
N TYR A 471 16.26 -1.05 7.42
CA TYR A 471 15.03 -1.42 8.12
C TYR A 471 14.64 -2.88 7.84
N ILE A 472 14.69 -3.33 6.58
CA ILE A 472 14.30 -4.69 6.16
C ILE A 472 15.15 -5.76 6.83
N GLU A 473 16.46 -5.57 6.84
CA GLU A 473 17.43 -6.49 7.45
C GLU A 473 17.45 -6.42 8.97
N GLU A 474 16.63 -5.52 9.55
CA GLU A 474 16.66 -5.18 10.96
C GLU A 474 18.10 -4.80 11.39
N LYS A 475 18.90 -4.23 10.48
CA LYS A 475 20.31 -3.85 10.63
C LYS A 475 20.48 -2.58 11.50
N VAL A 476 19.73 -2.44 12.59
CA VAL A 476 20.22 -1.57 13.68
C VAL A 476 21.27 -2.41 14.38
N LYS A 477 22.51 -2.36 13.89
CA LYS A 477 23.67 -2.85 14.64
C LYS A 477 23.82 -1.94 15.86
N ILE A 478 23.00 -2.14 16.89
CA ILE A 478 23.38 -1.69 18.22
C ILE A 478 24.43 -2.69 18.72
N LYS A 479 25.65 -2.57 18.20
CA LYS A 479 26.82 -3.00 18.97
C LYS A 479 26.94 -2.00 20.11
N ILE A 480 26.22 -2.24 21.21
CA ILE A 480 26.70 -1.81 22.52
C ILE A 480 27.91 -2.68 22.88
N LYS A 481 28.95 -2.71 22.04
CA LYS A 481 30.22 -3.34 22.38
C LYS A 481 30.94 -2.33 23.27
N GLY A 482 30.72 -2.44 24.58
CA GLY A 482 31.50 -1.70 25.58
C GLY A 482 30.71 -1.09 26.73
N ILE A 483 29.38 -1.03 26.66
CA ILE A 483 28.58 -0.59 27.81
C ILE A 483 28.12 -1.86 28.54
N GLY A 484 28.62 -2.07 29.76
CA GLY A 484 28.13 -3.13 30.66
C GLY A 484 26.71 -2.82 31.16
N GLU A 485 26.32 -3.38 32.31
CA GLU A 485 25.06 -2.98 32.96
C GLU A 485 25.10 -1.48 33.37
N VAL A 486 24.27 -0.65 32.73
CA VAL A 486 24.08 0.74 33.12
C VAL A 486 23.01 0.81 34.20
N LYS A 487 23.40 1.20 35.41
CA LYS A 487 22.44 1.50 36.49
C LYS A 487 21.82 2.88 36.24
N VAL A 488 20.69 2.89 35.56
CA VAL A 488 19.87 4.09 35.34
C VAL A 488 19.02 4.33 36.59
N PRO A 489 18.99 5.55 37.15
CA PRO A 489 18.12 5.82 38.27
C PRO A 489 16.65 5.74 37.85
N LYS A 490 15.75 5.49 38.81
CA LYS A 490 14.31 5.57 38.56
C LYS A 490 13.91 7.00 38.16
N PRO A 491 12.95 7.17 37.24
CA PRO A 491 12.35 8.47 36.94
C PRO A 491 11.89 9.18 38.22
N SER A 492 12.10 10.49 38.29
CA SER A 492 11.70 11.30 39.45
C SER A 492 11.64 12.78 39.09
N ARG A 493 10.69 13.49 39.70
CA ARG A 493 10.50 14.92 39.50
C ARG A 493 11.71 15.75 39.93
N LYS A 494 12.58 15.20 40.80
CA LYS A 494 13.82 15.84 41.26
C LYS A 494 14.80 16.18 40.14
N TYR A 495 14.73 15.51 39.00
CA TYR A 495 15.61 15.78 37.86
C TYR A 495 15.20 17.01 37.05
N LYS A 496 14.09 17.67 37.41
CA LYS A 496 13.55 18.85 36.70
C LYS A 496 13.52 18.64 35.20
N THR A 497 13.08 17.45 34.78
CA THR A 497 13.00 17.05 33.38
C THR A 497 11.54 16.80 33.06
N LEU A 498 11.04 17.33 31.95
CA LEU A 498 9.68 17.14 31.49
C LEU A 498 9.72 16.55 30.07
N SER A 499 9.28 15.31 29.91
CA SER A 499 9.15 14.70 28.59
C SER A 499 7.80 15.06 27.98
N VAL A 500 7.84 15.44 26.70
CA VAL A 500 6.65 15.66 25.87
C VAL A 500 6.65 14.72 24.67
N ASP A 501 5.50 14.10 24.39
CA ASP A 501 5.21 13.45 23.11
C ASP A 501 3.89 13.96 22.55
N ILE A 502 3.87 14.17 21.24
CA ILE A 502 2.73 14.72 20.51
C ILE A 502 2.52 13.87 19.28
N THR A 503 1.28 13.49 19.04
CA THR A 503 0.89 12.76 17.83
C THR A 503 -0.38 13.39 17.26
N LYS A 504 -0.42 13.52 15.94
CA LYS A 504 -1.55 14.05 15.18
C LYS A 504 -2.09 12.96 14.26
N ALA A 505 -3.41 12.87 14.13
CA ALA A 505 -4.10 12.00 13.19
C ALA A 505 -5.10 12.82 12.37
N GLU A 506 -5.00 12.77 11.04
CA GLU A 506 -5.92 13.48 10.14
C GLU A 506 -7.09 12.58 9.73
N LEU A 507 -8.32 13.06 9.86
CA LEU A 507 -9.52 12.29 9.56
C LEU A 507 -10.54 13.13 8.80
N GLY A 508 -10.40 13.19 7.47
CA GLY A 508 -11.17 14.13 6.65
C GLY A 508 -10.80 15.56 7.04
N ASP A 509 -11.81 16.38 7.37
CA ASP A 509 -11.58 17.78 7.81
C ASP A 509 -11.25 17.94 9.29
N LYS A 510 -11.10 16.83 10.03
CA LYS A 510 -10.80 16.83 11.47
C LYS A 510 -9.37 16.37 11.74
N ASN A 511 -8.63 17.16 12.50
CA ASN A 511 -7.32 16.81 13.04
C ASN A 511 -7.45 16.46 14.51
N ILE A 512 -7.10 15.23 14.89
CA ILE A 512 -7.10 14.77 16.28
C ILE A 512 -5.67 14.86 16.79
N TYR A 513 -5.47 15.58 17.89
CA TYR A 513 -4.19 15.69 18.58
C TYR A 513 -4.25 14.90 19.88
N ALA A 514 -3.16 14.21 20.20
CA ALA A 514 -2.89 13.70 21.52
C ALA A 514 -1.52 14.19 22.00
N ILE A 515 -1.45 14.59 23.27
CA ILE A 515 -0.26 15.17 23.87
C ILE A 515 -0.11 14.56 25.26
N ALA A 516 1.11 14.15 25.62
CA ALA A 516 1.44 13.71 26.96
C ALA A 516 2.64 14.49 27.53
N LEU A 517 2.56 14.83 28.81
CA LEU A 517 3.61 15.44 29.61
C LEU A 517 3.96 14.52 30.78
N TYR A 518 5.22 14.13 30.89
CA TYR A 518 5.72 13.22 31.93
C TYR A 518 6.90 13.86 32.68
N ASP A 519 6.76 14.09 33.98
CA ASP A 519 7.78 14.72 34.82
C ASP A 519 8.70 13.70 35.55
N GLY A 520 8.46 12.40 35.31
CA GLY A 520 9.14 11.29 35.98
C GLY A 520 8.26 10.59 37.05
N GLU A 521 7.21 11.24 37.54
CA GLU A 521 6.31 10.68 38.56
C GLU A 521 4.85 10.74 38.10
N ASN A 522 4.43 11.89 37.60
CA ASN A 522 3.08 12.17 37.13
C ASN A 522 3.03 12.26 35.60
N ILE A 523 1.90 11.81 35.06
CA ILE A 523 1.60 11.88 33.63
C ILE A 523 0.31 12.66 33.41
N ASP A 524 0.40 13.75 32.68
CA ASP A 524 -0.74 14.53 32.22
C ASP A 524 -0.90 14.28 30.71
N ALA A 525 -2.06 13.77 30.28
CA ALA A 525 -2.31 13.48 28.87
C ALA A 525 -3.66 14.02 28.41
N TYR A 526 -3.64 14.68 27.25
CA TYR A 526 -4.78 15.40 26.66
C TYR A 526 -5.02 14.91 25.24
N SER A 527 -6.29 14.89 24.83
CA SER A 527 -6.70 14.62 23.47
C SER A 527 -7.77 15.63 23.06
N PHE A 528 -7.68 16.17 21.85
CA PHE A 528 -8.66 17.13 21.33
C PHE A 528 -8.72 17.08 19.81
N SER A 529 -9.88 17.44 19.25
CA SER A 529 -10.08 17.52 17.80
C SER A 529 -10.25 18.96 17.33
N LEU A 530 -9.63 19.29 16.20
CA LEU A 530 -9.78 20.56 15.49
C LEU A 530 -10.40 20.31 14.12
N SER A 531 -11.42 21.09 13.74
CA SER A 531 -11.95 21.11 12.38
C SER A 531 -11.81 22.51 11.80
N ARG A 532 -11.75 22.63 10.47
CA ARG A 532 -11.71 23.94 9.79
C ARG A 532 -12.92 24.83 10.10
N GLU A 533 -14.05 24.24 10.52
CA GLU A 533 -15.30 24.93 10.83
C GLU A 533 -15.44 25.34 12.32
N LEU A 534 -14.54 24.93 13.20
CA LEU A 534 -14.63 25.22 14.63
C LEU A 534 -14.21 26.67 14.93
N LEU A 535 -15.18 27.51 15.27
CA LEU A 535 -14.97 28.90 15.70
C LEU A 535 -14.31 29.04 17.09
N ARG A 536 -14.32 27.98 17.92
CA ARG A 536 -13.85 28.03 19.32
C ARG A 536 -12.66 27.10 19.54
N LYS A 537 -11.58 27.63 20.10
CA LYS A 537 -10.38 26.85 20.46
C LYS A 537 -10.69 25.86 21.60
N PRO A 538 -10.14 24.63 21.57
CA PRO A 538 -10.30 23.64 22.63
C PRO A 538 -9.78 24.15 24.00
N SER A 539 -10.51 23.84 25.08
CA SER A 539 -10.11 24.18 26.46
C SER A 539 -8.80 23.53 26.89
N GLU A 540 -8.50 22.37 26.32
CA GLU A 540 -7.30 21.57 26.54
C GLU A 540 -6.03 22.35 26.19
N LEU A 541 -6.08 23.24 25.18
CA LEU A 541 -4.93 24.07 24.80
C LEU A 541 -4.59 25.09 25.89
N THR A 542 -5.60 25.64 26.58
CA THR A 542 -5.39 26.56 27.70
C THR A 542 -4.80 25.82 28.90
N ILE A 543 -5.38 24.67 29.26
CA ILE A 543 -4.89 23.83 30.35
C ILE A 543 -3.43 23.40 30.10
N LEU A 544 -3.11 23.01 28.87
CA LEU A 544 -1.76 22.65 28.47
C LEU A 544 -0.79 23.83 28.59
N ALA A 545 -1.19 25.02 28.16
CA ALA A 545 -0.38 26.22 28.28
C ALA A 545 -0.10 26.57 29.74
N ASP A 546 -1.11 26.46 30.61
CA ASP A 546 -0.98 26.72 32.05
C ASP A 546 0.01 25.72 32.68
N LYS A 547 -0.15 24.43 32.39
CA LYS A 547 0.75 23.37 32.86
C LYS A 547 2.19 23.58 32.40
N LEU A 548 2.41 23.84 31.11
CA LEU A 548 3.75 24.14 30.59
C LEU A 548 4.35 25.38 31.26
N SER A 549 3.53 26.40 31.54
CA SER A 549 3.97 27.60 32.25
C SER A 549 4.39 27.32 33.69
N GLU A 550 3.72 26.40 34.40
CA GLU A 550 4.12 25.95 35.74
C GLU A 550 5.49 25.27 35.71
N TYR A 551 5.70 24.33 34.79
CA TYR A 551 6.99 23.66 34.65
C TYR A 551 8.12 24.61 34.23
N LEU A 552 7.81 25.60 33.38
CA LEU A 552 8.77 26.65 33.00
C LEU A 552 9.21 27.46 34.23
N LYS A 553 8.27 27.88 35.08
CA LYS A 553 8.55 28.62 36.33
C LYS A 553 9.41 27.81 37.29
N ASP A 554 9.22 26.50 37.34
CA ASP A 554 9.99 25.60 38.20
C ASP A 554 11.39 25.23 37.63
N ASN A 555 11.77 25.81 36.48
CA ASN A 555 13.01 25.57 35.74
C ASN A 555 13.17 24.11 35.31
N PHE A 556 12.13 23.52 34.71
CA PHE A 556 12.24 22.21 34.08
C PHE A 556 12.89 22.32 32.69
N THR A 557 13.65 21.31 32.29
CA THR A 557 14.10 21.11 30.91
C THR A 557 13.05 20.30 30.15
N LEU A 558 12.64 20.78 28.97
CA LEU A 558 11.68 20.11 28.11
C LEU A 558 12.42 19.17 27.15
N ILE A 559 12.03 17.90 27.10
CA ILE A 559 12.65 16.88 26.26
C ILE A 559 11.61 16.22 25.35
N HIS A 560 12.00 15.87 24.13
CA HIS A 560 11.16 15.14 23.17
C HIS A 560 11.97 14.16 22.33
N TYR A 561 11.31 13.32 21.53
CA TYR A 561 11.97 12.35 20.67
C TYR A 561 11.60 12.56 19.20
N GLY A 562 12.36 13.41 18.51
CA GLY A 562 12.17 13.72 17.09
C GLY A 562 10.84 14.38 16.75
N ARG A 563 10.28 15.20 17.65
CA ARG A 563 8.96 15.86 17.53
C ARG A 563 9.06 17.36 17.22
N ASP A 564 10.13 17.80 16.56
CA ASP A 564 10.36 19.21 16.25
C ASP A 564 9.19 19.82 15.46
N ARG A 565 8.72 19.11 14.42
CA ARG A 565 7.64 19.57 13.56
C ARG A 565 6.32 19.65 14.30
N GLU A 566 5.98 18.66 15.10
CA GLU A 566 4.75 18.62 15.88
C GLU A 566 4.74 19.70 16.97
N LEU A 567 5.89 20.00 17.57
CA LEU A 567 6.04 21.13 18.50
C LEU A 567 5.87 22.47 17.79
N LEU A 568 6.41 22.63 16.57
CA LEU A 568 6.18 23.82 15.73
C LEU A 568 4.70 23.95 15.35
N ASP A 569 4.06 22.86 14.96
CA ASP A 569 2.63 22.83 14.63
C ASP A 569 1.79 23.27 15.83
N LEU A 570 2.12 22.84 17.06
CA LEU A 570 1.43 23.31 18.28
C LEU A 570 1.53 24.83 18.49
N ARG A 571 2.67 25.46 18.14
CA ARG A 571 2.83 26.92 18.24
C ARG A 571 1.83 27.66 17.34
N SER A 572 1.43 27.06 16.23
CA SER A 572 0.42 27.64 15.32
C SER A 572 -1.00 27.59 15.90
N LEU A 573 -1.28 26.69 16.85
CA LEU A 573 -2.62 26.48 17.40
C LEU A 573 -2.96 27.47 18.52
N SER A 574 -1.99 27.88 19.34
CA SER A 574 -2.20 28.76 20.50
C SER A 574 -1.04 29.72 20.74
N THR A 575 -1.35 31.02 20.82
CA THR A 575 -0.38 32.08 21.13
C THR A 575 0.27 31.88 22.50
N LEU A 576 -0.48 31.42 23.50
CA LEU A 576 0.06 31.14 24.83
C LEU A 576 1.09 30.00 24.78
N ILE A 577 0.74 28.90 24.11
CA ILE A 577 1.67 27.77 23.93
C ILE A 577 2.91 28.21 23.18
N LYS A 578 2.75 29.02 22.12
CA LYS A 578 3.86 29.59 21.37
C LYS A 578 4.84 30.34 22.27
N LEU A 579 4.34 31.28 23.08
CA LEU A 579 5.17 32.07 23.99
C LEU A 579 5.89 31.19 25.03
N VAL A 580 5.20 30.20 25.59
CA VAL A 580 5.78 29.29 26.59
C VAL A 580 6.88 28.41 25.98
N LEU A 581 6.65 27.86 24.79
CA LEU A 581 7.66 27.04 24.09
C LEU A 581 8.86 27.85 23.59
N GLU A 582 8.65 29.10 23.15
CA GLU A 582 9.73 30.03 22.81
C GLU A 582 10.58 30.34 24.06
N LYS A 583 9.95 30.62 25.20
CA LYS A 583 10.67 30.78 26.47
C LYS A 583 11.40 29.52 26.92
N PHE A 584 10.84 28.32 26.76
CA PHE A 584 11.58 27.09 27.05
C PHE A 584 12.85 26.98 26.19
N ALA A 585 12.77 27.34 24.91
CA ALA A 585 13.92 27.32 24.01
C ALA A 585 14.99 28.37 24.39
N GLU A 586 14.58 29.53 24.90
CA GLU A 586 15.49 30.60 25.35
C GLU A 586 16.10 30.34 26.74
N GLU A 587 15.29 29.93 27.72
CA GLU A 587 15.65 29.94 29.14
C GLU A 587 16.10 28.56 29.68
N ASN A 588 15.54 27.44 29.20
CA ASN A 588 15.68 26.12 29.86
C ASN A 588 16.09 24.98 28.92
N ASN A 589 16.37 25.29 27.66
CA ASN A 589 16.71 24.40 26.55
C ASN A 589 15.62 23.37 26.22
N ILE A 590 15.34 23.18 24.93
CA ILE A 590 14.52 22.06 24.45
C ILE A 590 15.48 21.02 23.90
N VAL A 591 15.46 19.82 24.49
CA VAL A 591 16.39 18.74 24.11
C VAL A 591 15.68 17.73 23.23
N ASP A 592 16.23 17.53 22.03
CA ASP A 592 15.85 16.42 21.19
C ASP A 592 16.63 15.16 21.58
N VAL A 593 16.00 14.33 22.40
CA VAL A 593 16.55 13.06 22.90
C VAL A 593 16.91 12.13 21.75
N TYR A 594 16.20 12.21 20.62
CA TYR A 594 16.47 11.40 19.44
C TYR A 594 17.87 11.66 18.87
N GLU A 595 18.24 12.92 18.66
CA GLU A 595 19.57 13.29 18.13
C GLU A 595 20.68 12.95 19.13
N GLU A 596 20.45 13.22 20.42
CA GLU A 596 21.41 12.87 21.47
C GLU A 596 21.62 11.36 21.57
N PHE A 597 20.54 10.58 21.43
CA PHE A 597 20.57 9.13 21.47
C PHE A 597 21.40 8.58 20.32
N LYS A 598 21.11 9.00 19.09
CA LYS A 598 21.86 8.60 17.88
C LYS A 598 23.34 8.90 18.00
N LYS A 599 23.67 10.12 18.41
CA LYS A 599 25.06 10.57 18.56
C LYS A 599 25.81 9.76 19.61
N LYS A 600 25.20 9.43 20.74
CA LYS A 600 25.87 8.68 21.83
C LYS A 600 25.98 7.18 21.55
N ILE A 601 24.93 6.57 21.01
CA ILE A 601 24.89 5.13 20.78
C ILE A 601 25.59 4.76 19.46
N GLY A 602 25.79 5.73 18.55
CA GLY A 602 26.44 5.49 17.26
C GLY A 602 25.52 4.72 16.30
N VAL A 603 24.22 5.03 16.34
CA VAL A 603 23.22 4.45 15.44
C VAL A 603 22.73 5.49 14.46
N GLU A 604 22.50 5.06 13.23
CA GLU A 604 22.02 5.92 12.17
C GLU A 604 20.51 6.18 12.29
N TYR A 605 19.77 5.21 12.81
CA TYR A 605 18.33 5.25 12.98
C TYR A 605 17.94 4.74 14.36
N ALA A 606 16.92 5.34 14.95
CA ALA A 606 16.42 4.92 16.24
C ALA A 606 14.89 5.12 16.34
N PRO A 607 14.08 4.26 15.68
CA PRO A 607 12.64 4.22 15.96
C PRO A 607 12.38 3.98 17.45
N LEU A 608 11.37 4.63 18.02
CA LEU A 608 11.23 4.75 19.47
C LEU A 608 10.86 3.41 20.12
N GLU A 609 9.88 2.67 19.57
CA GLU A 609 9.50 1.37 20.13
C GLU A 609 10.61 0.34 19.93
N ARG A 610 11.38 0.46 18.84
CA ARG A 610 12.57 -0.38 18.64
C ARG A 610 13.65 -0.10 19.69
N ALA A 611 13.95 1.17 19.96
CA ALA A 611 14.90 1.55 21.00
C ALA A 611 14.43 1.09 22.40
N GLU A 612 13.12 1.15 22.67
CA GLU A 612 12.49 0.59 23.88
C GLU A 612 12.74 -0.92 24.00
N GLU A 613 12.46 -1.69 22.94
CA GLU A 613 12.65 -3.15 22.90
C GLU A 613 14.13 -3.55 23.04
N GLU A 614 15.04 -2.93 22.30
CA GLU A 614 16.47 -3.29 22.26
C GLU A 614 17.19 -2.94 23.58
N LEU A 615 16.76 -1.90 24.29
CA LEU A 615 17.30 -1.53 25.60
C LEU A 615 16.56 -2.16 26.78
N GLY A 616 15.50 -2.94 26.53
CA GLY A 616 14.71 -3.59 27.57
C GLY A 616 13.98 -2.60 28.49
N ILE A 617 13.61 -1.43 27.98
CA ILE A 617 12.84 -0.43 28.73
C ILE A 617 11.42 -0.95 28.90
N ASN A 618 10.90 -0.96 30.12
CA ASN A 618 9.52 -1.39 30.39
C ASN A 618 8.66 -0.23 30.88
N VAL A 619 7.86 0.33 29.97
CA VAL A 619 6.87 1.40 30.28
C VAL A 619 5.44 0.89 30.40
N ASN A 620 5.23 -0.44 30.39
CA ASN A 620 3.90 -1.07 30.29
C ASN A 620 3.08 -0.56 29.10
N ARG A 621 3.69 -0.51 27.90
CA ARG A 621 3.04 -0.03 26.67
C ARG A 621 1.76 -0.82 26.35
N ILE A 622 0.61 -0.16 26.45
CA ILE A 622 -0.72 -0.74 26.16
C ILE A 622 -1.07 -0.67 24.66
N VAL A 623 -0.59 0.38 24.00
CA VAL A 623 -0.80 0.65 22.58
C VAL A 623 0.54 0.96 21.95
N GLY A 624 0.99 0.07 21.06
CA GLY A 624 2.14 0.33 20.18
C GLY A 624 1.71 0.74 18.78
N PHE A 625 2.68 1.06 17.93
CA PHE A 625 2.47 1.63 16.60
C PHE A 625 1.57 0.75 15.72
N LYS A 626 1.66 -0.58 15.87
CA LYS A 626 0.83 -1.55 15.15
C LYS A 626 -0.65 -1.38 15.47
N LYS A 627 -0.97 -1.32 16.76
CA LYS A 627 -2.35 -1.18 17.25
C LYS A 627 -2.91 0.21 16.93
N LEU A 628 -2.07 1.25 17.03
CA LEU A 628 -2.47 2.60 16.65
C LEU A 628 -2.79 2.69 15.15
N ARG A 629 -1.94 2.12 14.29
CA ARG A 629 -2.20 2.00 12.84
C ARG A 629 -3.54 1.29 12.56
N GLU A 630 -3.82 0.21 13.27
CA GLU A 630 -5.08 -0.54 13.13
C GLU A 630 -6.31 0.27 13.57
N GLU A 631 -6.25 1.03 14.66
CA GLU A 631 -7.36 1.87 15.13
C GLU A 631 -7.59 3.10 14.22
N TYR A 632 -6.51 3.71 13.73
CA TYR A 632 -6.58 4.78 12.74
C TYR A 632 -7.24 4.30 11.45
N SER A 633 -6.78 3.15 10.95
CA SER A 633 -7.34 2.40 9.83
C SER A 633 -8.83 2.04 9.99
N LYS A 634 -9.31 1.79 11.20
CA LYS A 634 -10.74 1.55 11.47
C LYS A 634 -11.54 2.85 11.45
N SER A 635 -10.93 3.94 11.90
CA SER A 635 -11.58 5.25 12.00
C SER A 635 -11.68 5.95 10.65
N LEU A 636 -10.72 5.75 9.74
CA LEU A 636 -10.85 6.19 8.34
C LEU A 636 -12.13 5.67 7.69
N ARG A 637 -12.56 4.46 8.06
CA ARG A 637 -13.79 3.81 7.54
C ARG A 637 -15.07 4.17 8.25
N ARG A 638 -15.02 4.34 9.57
CA ARG A 638 -16.22 4.54 10.42
C ARG A 638 -16.45 6.02 10.76
N GLY A 639 -15.54 6.89 10.35
CA GLY A 639 -15.43 8.23 10.90
C GLY A 639 -14.80 8.19 12.29
N TYR A 640 -14.84 9.36 12.94
CA TYR A 640 -14.28 9.56 14.28
C TYR A 640 -14.72 8.48 15.26
N SER A 641 -13.78 7.93 16.04
CA SER A 641 -14.08 6.97 17.09
C SER A 641 -13.35 7.32 18.38
N ALA A 642 -14.05 7.19 19.52
CA ALA A 642 -13.43 7.28 20.84
C ALA A 642 -12.30 6.24 21.03
N GLY A 643 -12.33 5.15 20.26
CA GLY A 643 -11.27 4.14 20.24
C GLY A 643 -9.95 4.68 19.70
N LEU A 644 -9.97 5.49 18.63
CA LEU A 644 -8.77 6.13 18.10
C LEU A 644 -8.23 7.19 19.06
N GLU A 645 -9.10 8.02 19.63
CA GLU A 645 -8.70 9.04 20.60
C GLU A 645 -8.00 8.42 21.82
N ASN A 646 -8.58 7.35 22.38
CA ASN A 646 -7.98 6.60 23.47
C ASN A 646 -6.67 5.91 23.05
N ALA A 647 -6.62 5.35 21.84
CA ALA A 647 -5.40 4.73 21.33
C ALA A 647 -4.26 5.74 21.15
N LEU A 648 -4.56 6.93 20.63
CA LEU A 648 -3.60 8.04 20.52
C LEU A 648 -3.10 8.47 21.90
N LYS A 649 -4.00 8.64 22.86
CA LYS A 649 -3.66 9.04 24.23
C LYS A 649 -2.74 8.03 24.92
N GLU A 650 -3.07 6.75 24.86
CA GLU A 650 -2.23 5.68 25.42
C GLU A 650 -0.86 5.57 24.72
N TYR A 651 -0.82 5.84 23.41
CA TYR A 651 0.40 5.83 22.62
C TYR A 651 1.36 6.95 23.04
N VAL A 652 0.88 8.20 23.13
CA VAL A 652 1.72 9.34 23.54
C VAL A 652 2.20 9.21 24.99
N ILE A 653 1.40 8.60 25.87
CA ILE A 653 1.81 8.30 27.26
C ILE A 653 3.00 7.35 27.28
N ALA A 654 2.94 6.25 26.52
CA ALA A 654 4.02 5.27 26.46
C ALA A 654 5.30 5.90 25.86
N ASN A 655 5.15 6.71 24.81
CA ASN A 655 6.26 7.41 24.18
C ASN A 655 6.92 8.42 25.13
N ALA A 656 6.15 9.28 25.80
CA ALA A 656 6.70 10.26 26.75
C ALA A 656 7.48 9.58 27.89
N LYS A 657 6.99 8.44 28.40
CA LYS A 657 7.75 7.65 29.38
C LYS A 657 9.04 7.09 28.80
N THR A 658 8.98 6.54 27.59
CA THR A 658 10.15 5.96 26.90
C THR A 658 11.21 7.01 26.64
N THR A 659 10.82 8.17 26.12
CA THR A 659 11.69 9.34 25.89
C THR A 659 12.40 9.77 27.18
N TYR A 660 11.68 9.82 28.30
CA TYR A 660 12.27 10.13 29.60
C TYR A 660 13.31 9.09 30.03
N PHE A 661 13.02 7.80 29.89
CA PHE A 661 13.97 6.73 30.19
C PHE A 661 15.22 6.80 29.30
N LEU A 662 15.04 7.04 27.99
CA LEU A 662 16.14 7.20 27.05
C LEU A 662 17.02 8.38 27.42
N TYR A 663 16.44 9.52 27.79
CA TYR A 663 17.19 10.67 28.27
C TYR A 663 17.99 10.36 29.54
N LEU A 664 17.42 9.61 30.50
CA LEU A 664 18.17 9.16 31.68
C LEU A 664 19.32 8.22 31.30
N ILE A 665 19.12 7.30 30.37
CA ILE A 665 20.17 6.39 29.87
C ILE A 665 21.31 7.20 29.25
N ILE A 666 21.00 8.10 28.33
CA ILE A 666 21.95 8.97 27.62
C ILE A 666 22.77 9.80 28.60
N THR A 667 22.11 10.43 29.59
CA THR A 667 22.77 11.28 30.60
C THR A 667 23.66 10.51 31.57
N HIS A 668 23.35 9.24 31.85
CA HIS A 668 24.14 8.40 32.75
C HIS A 668 25.27 7.64 32.03
N ILE A 669 25.12 7.34 30.74
CA ILE A 669 26.23 6.86 29.89
C ILE A 669 27.35 7.89 29.83
N SER A 670 27.05 9.20 29.85
CA SER A 670 28.07 10.26 29.88
C SER A 670 28.84 10.42 31.21
N LYS A 671 28.49 9.67 32.26
CA LYS A 671 29.13 9.75 33.59
C LYS A 671 29.95 8.52 33.97
N ALA A 672 30.02 7.51 33.09
CA ALA A 672 30.88 6.34 33.21
C ALA A 672 32.04 6.47 32.21
#